data_AF-A0A6J3IDN7-F1
#
_entry.id   AF-A0A6J3IDN7-F1
#
_cell.length_a   1.000
_cell.length_b   1.000
_cell.length_c   1.000
_cell.angle_alpha   90.00
_cell.angle_beta   90.00
_cell.angle_gamma   90.00
#
_symmetry.space_group_name_H-M   'P 1'
#
loop_
_entity.id
_entity.type
_entity.pdbx_description
1 polymer ?
#
loop_
_entity_poly.entity_id
_entity_poly.type
_entity_poly.pdbx_seq_one_letter_code
_entity_poly.pdbx_strand_id
1 'polypeptide(L)'
;MLMSPGPCFLVAVDVLQRMLIFALDALAAGVQEESSTHKTLRGWFDVFSGHTLGSIISTDSPKRFFSHTLTQILTHSPVLKASDAVQMQREWSFARTHPLLTALYRRLFVMLSPEELVGHLQEVLETQEVNWQRVLSFVSALVVCFPEAQQLLKDWVARLMVQAFESCQLDNMVTAFLVVRQAALEGPSAFQSYADWFKASFGSARGYHGCSKKALVFLFKFLSDLVPFESPRYLQVHILHPPLVPSRYRSLLTDYISLAKTRLADLKVSIENMGLYEDLSSAGDITEPHSQALQDVEKAIMVFEHTGKIPVTVMEASIFRRPYYMSHFLPALLTPRVLPKVPDSRVAFIESLKRADKIPPSLYSTYCQACTTAEAKPEDASLGVRADPSCAEEPLGQLTAALEELRASMTNPSQHDVISAQVAVISERLRAALGHTDDDDSVELAKIQLSIDTPRLEPREHMAVDLLLTSFCQNLMTASSVAPPERQGPWATLLVRTMCGHVLPAVLTRLCQLLRHQGPSLSAPHILGLGALAVHLGESRSALPEVDVGPPAATVGLPVPELFENLLTCRTRGSLLFCLKFCTAAISYSLCKFPSQSLGVLCSCLSSGLIKKFQFLVLRLFPEARQPLSQNAASLSWRPLYLPSADWQRAALSLWTHRTFRELLKEDDVQLTYRDWLHLELEIRPEVDALSDTERQDFHQWAIHEHFLPEPSASGGCDGDLEAACTILVDALMDFHQSSRSYGRSENSDWVFGGHTGNDDIISRLQEMAADLELQQDPSVPPSHSPSQGHFLYGIFHRRLQALISGWGVAASLRRQRELLMYKRILLRLPSSVLCGSSFQAQQPITARCEQFFHLVNSEMRNICSHRGALTQDITAHFFRGLLNASLRSRDPSLMVDLMLAECQTKCPLILTSAVLWWPSLEPVLLCQWRRRCKSPLPRELQRLQEGRQFASDFLSPDATPQAPNPAWLSAAALYFAVQQVGEENVRTQLKKLDCEREELLVFLFFFSLMGLLSSHLTPNSALGPLKALDVCAAVLECLEKRKISWLALFQLTESDTRLGCLLLRVAPDQHSRLLPFAFYSLLSNFHEDAAMREEAFLCVAVDMYLKLVQLFVAGDTSTVSPPAGRSLELQGQGDPVDLITKARLFLLQLIPRCPKKNFSHITEVMSSCPPWGRENSQLPGPWARLAGSMTPLSCQHPSPVG
;
A
#
# COMPACT_ATOMS: atom_id res chain seq x y z
N MET A 1 -0.36 46.74 64.92
CA MET A 1 -1.74 46.27 64.72
C MET A 1 -1.73 45.28 63.56
N LEU A 2 -1.83 43.99 63.90
CA LEU A 2 -2.00 42.90 62.95
C LEU A 2 -3.41 42.99 62.34
N MET A 3 -3.50 43.19 61.02
CA MET A 3 -4.71 42.81 60.27
C MET A 3 -4.43 41.46 59.64
N SER A 4 -5.10 40.42 60.12
CA SER A 4 -5.03 39.07 59.56
C SER A 4 -5.45 39.09 58.07
N PRO A 5 -4.77 38.37 57.17
CA PRO A 5 -5.21 38.23 55.77
C PRO A 5 -6.40 37.27 55.57
N GLY A 6 -7.03 36.82 56.67
CA GLY A 6 -8.12 35.83 56.65
C GLY A 6 -9.42 36.22 55.92
N PRO A 7 -9.98 37.45 56.08
CA PRO A 7 -11.30 37.75 55.53
C PRO A 7 -11.31 37.93 54.00
N CYS A 8 -10.33 38.65 53.43
CA CYS A 8 -10.30 38.92 51.99
C CYS A 8 -10.03 37.66 51.14
N PHE A 9 -9.19 36.74 51.63
CA PHE A 9 -8.90 35.49 50.94
C PHE A 9 -10.11 34.54 50.94
N LEU A 10 -10.79 34.41 52.10
CA LEU A 10 -12.01 33.60 52.20
C LEU A 10 -13.14 34.16 51.32
N VAL A 11 -13.27 35.49 51.22
CA VAL A 11 -14.24 36.13 50.31
C VAL A 11 -13.90 35.86 48.85
N ALA A 12 -12.62 35.91 48.45
CA ALA A 12 -12.22 35.63 47.07
C ALA A 12 -12.47 34.16 46.67
N VAL A 13 -12.19 33.21 47.58
CA VAL A 13 -12.48 31.78 47.36
C VAL A 13 -13.99 31.53 47.28
N ASP A 14 -14.78 32.12 48.17
CA ASP A 14 -16.25 32.01 48.15
C ASP A 14 -16.84 32.62 46.86
N VAL A 15 -16.31 33.74 46.38
CA VAL A 15 -16.73 34.33 45.09
C VAL A 15 -16.38 33.42 43.92
N LEU A 16 -15.15 32.90 43.84
CA LEU A 16 -14.74 31.98 42.76
C LEU A 16 -15.55 30.69 42.77
N GLN A 17 -15.86 30.15 43.95
CA GLN A 17 -16.67 28.97 44.12
C GLN A 17 -18.12 29.21 43.69
N ARG A 18 -18.72 30.36 44.07
CA ARG A 18 -20.07 30.74 43.61
C ARG A 18 -20.13 30.97 42.11
N MET A 19 -19.08 31.54 41.51
CA MET A 19 -18.98 31.71 40.06
C MET A 19 -18.85 30.37 39.33
N LEU A 20 -18.10 29.41 39.89
CA LEU A 20 -18.00 28.06 39.35
C LEU A 20 -19.35 27.32 39.44
N ILE A 21 -20.03 27.39 40.58
CA ILE A 21 -21.37 26.78 40.77
C ILE A 21 -22.37 27.40 39.79
N PHE A 22 -22.39 28.73 39.66
CA PHE A 22 -23.21 29.43 38.68
C PHE A 22 -22.94 28.98 37.24
N ALA A 23 -21.67 28.77 36.88
CA ALA A 23 -21.28 28.25 35.57
C ALA A 23 -21.76 26.81 35.35
N LEU A 24 -21.64 25.95 36.36
CA LEU A 24 -22.06 24.54 36.28
C LEU A 24 -23.58 24.40 36.24
N ASP A 25 -24.33 25.20 37.00
CA ASP A 25 -25.79 25.29 36.98
C ASP A 25 -26.31 25.80 35.63
N ALA A 26 -25.69 26.85 35.08
CA ALA A 26 -26.03 27.35 33.75
C ALA A 26 -25.80 26.28 32.68
N LEU A 27 -24.66 25.57 32.72
CA LEU A 27 -24.35 24.46 31.81
C LEU A 27 -25.32 23.28 31.96
N ALA A 28 -25.82 23.01 33.16
CA ALA A 28 -26.84 21.98 33.40
C ALA A 28 -28.23 22.39 32.86
N ALA A 29 -28.54 23.69 32.81
CA ALA A 29 -29.79 24.24 32.30
C ALA A 29 -29.85 24.39 30.75
N GLY A 30 -28.77 24.06 30.03
CA GLY A 30 -28.72 24.11 28.56
C GLY A 30 -28.63 25.54 28.00
N VAL A 31 -27.52 26.24 28.29
CA VAL A 31 -27.27 27.62 27.80
C VAL A 31 -27.30 27.68 26.27
N GLN A 32 -28.12 28.58 25.72
CA GLN A 32 -28.08 28.91 24.28
C GLN A 32 -26.86 29.77 23.94
N GLU A 33 -26.23 29.46 22.82
CA GLU A 33 -25.12 30.25 22.28
C GLU A 33 -25.55 31.71 22.06
N GLU A 34 -24.65 32.65 22.36
CA GLU A 34 -24.85 34.11 22.31
C GLU A 34 -25.76 34.78 23.36
N SER A 35 -26.38 34.01 24.25
CA SER A 35 -27.11 34.57 25.39
C SER A 35 -26.20 35.46 26.27
N SER A 36 -26.80 36.41 27.01
CA SER A 36 -26.06 37.27 27.96
C SER A 36 -25.28 36.43 28.98
N THR A 37 -25.89 35.35 29.48
CA THR A 37 -25.26 34.37 30.38
C THR A 37 -24.04 33.69 29.74
N HIS A 38 -24.13 33.26 28.47
CA HIS A 38 -23.01 32.67 27.73
C HIS A 38 -21.83 33.63 27.58
N LYS A 39 -22.10 34.90 27.26
CA LYS A 39 -21.06 35.95 27.13
C LYS A 39 -20.38 36.23 28.47
N THR A 40 -21.12 36.28 29.57
CA THR A 40 -20.58 36.44 30.92
C THR A 40 -19.70 35.25 31.33
N LEU A 41 -20.14 34.02 31.06
CA LEU A 41 -19.36 32.81 31.36
C LEU A 41 -18.08 32.73 30.54
N ARG A 42 -18.15 33.03 29.24
CA ARG A 42 -16.96 33.10 28.37
C ARG A 42 -15.93 34.09 28.91
N GLY A 43 -16.37 35.31 29.24
CA GLY A 43 -15.52 36.34 29.82
C GLY A 43 -14.90 35.95 31.16
N TRP A 44 -15.65 35.29 32.05
CA TRP A 44 -15.09 34.77 33.31
C TRP A 44 -14.07 33.66 33.06
N PHE A 45 -14.38 32.71 32.19
CA PHE A 45 -13.43 31.65 31.86
C PHE A 45 -12.15 32.23 31.25
N ASP A 46 -12.22 33.30 30.44
CA ASP A 46 -11.04 33.95 29.86
C ASP A 46 -10.12 34.56 30.92
N VAL A 47 -10.68 35.01 32.04
CA VAL A 47 -9.93 35.43 33.23
C VAL A 47 -9.42 34.21 34.03
N PHE A 48 -10.13 33.08 33.98
CA PHE A 48 -9.75 31.78 34.57
C PHE A 48 -8.65 31.07 33.75
N SER A 49 -7.50 31.74 33.53
CA SER A 49 -6.38 31.19 32.77
C SER A 49 -5.11 31.10 33.61
N GLY A 50 -4.44 29.94 33.55
CA GLY A 50 -3.25 29.65 34.37
C GLY A 50 -1.99 30.44 33.98
N HIS A 51 -1.91 30.93 32.75
CA HIS A 51 -0.70 31.54 32.20
C HIS A 51 -0.23 32.80 32.95
N THR A 52 -1.13 33.51 33.64
CA THR A 52 -0.80 34.71 34.43
C THR A 52 -0.37 34.41 35.88
N LEU A 53 -0.64 33.21 36.42
CA LEU A 53 -0.32 32.84 37.81
C LEU A 53 1.07 32.18 37.98
N GLY A 54 1.61 31.58 36.92
CA GLY A 54 2.86 30.81 36.98
C GLY A 54 4.14 31.63 37.19
N SER A 55 4.12 32.95 36.95
CA SER A 55 5.29 33.81 37.11
C SER A 55 5.38 34.53 38.47
N ILE A 56 4.33 34.46 39.31
CA ILE A 56 4.21 35.31 40.51
C ILE A 56 4.02 34.49 41.82
N ILE A 57 3.58 33.22 41.76
CA ILE A 57 3.25 32.40 42.94
C ILE A 57 3.93 31.02 42.85
N SER A 58 4.33 30.43 43.99
CA SER A 58 4.84 29.04 44.08
C SER A 58 3.85 28.05 43.46
N THR A 59 4.36 27.14 42.61
CA THR A 59 3.59 26.19 41.78
C THR A 59 2.64 25.26 42.56
N ASP A 60 2.86 25.06 43.86
CA ASP A 60 2.08 24.11 44.67
C ASP A 60 0.68 24.64 45.04
N SER A 61 0.54 25.95 45.22
CA SER A 61 -0.74 26.55 45.64
C SER A 61 -1.77 26.62 44.50
N PRO A 62 -1.41 27.00 43.26
CA PRO A 62 -2.29 26.90 42.09
C PRO A 62 -2.70 25.46 41.80
N LYS A 63 -1.76 24.50 41.88
CA LYS A 63 -2.07 23.07 41.66
C LYS A 63 -3.15 22.58 42.63
N ARG A 64 -3.03 22.87 43.93
CA ARG A 64 -4.07 22.53 44.92
C ARG A 64 -5.41 23.18 44.62
N PHE A 65 -5.42 24.43 44.17
CA PHE A 65 -6.63 25.14 43.77
C PHE A 65 -7.31 24.49 42.55
N PHE A 66 -6.55 24.15 41.51
CA PHE A 66 -7.10 23.49 40.32
C PHE A 66 -7.55 22.05 40.58
N SER A 67 -6.84 21.28 41.43
CA SER A 67 -7.31 19.97 41.90
C SER A 67 -8.60 20.07 42.72
N HIS A 68 -8.72 21.08 43.58
CA HIS A 68 -9.95 21.35 44.32
C HIS A 68 -11.11 21.75 43.39
N THR A 69 -10.83 22.60 42.39
CA THR A 69 -11.80 23.00 41.36
C THR A 69 -12.26 21.79 40.54
N LEU A 70 -11.35 20.92 40.14
CA LEU A 70 -11.69 19.68 39.42
C LEU A 70 -12.61 18.79 40.26
N THR A 71 -12.30 18.63 41.55
CA THR A 71 -13.15 17.88 42.49
C THR A 71 -14.57 18.46 42.54
N GLN A 72 -14.70 19.79 42.63
CA GLN A 72 -15.99 20.47 42.64
C GLN A 72 -16.76 20.26 41.34
N ILE A 73 -16.08 20.27 40.19
CA ILE A 73 -16.72 20.02 38.88
C ILE A 73 -17.23 18.58 38.79
N LEU A 74 -16.41 17.61 39.21
CA LEU A 74 -16.74 16.18 39.12
C LEU A 74 -17.83 15.75 40.10
N THR A 75 -18.00 16.45 41.21
CA THR A 75 -19.00 16.14 42.26
C THR A 75 -20.22 17.06 42.24
N HIS A 76 -20.30 17.99 41.30
CA HIS A 76 -21.42 18.90 41.18
C HIS A 76 -22.70 18.16 40.76
N SER A 77 -23.74 18.21 41.59
CA SER A 77 -25.08 17.67 41.32
C SER A 77 -25.08 16.22 40.77
N PRO A 78 -24.69 15.21 41.56
CA PRO A 78 -24.61 13.82 41.13
C PRO A 78 -26.01 13.18 41.08
N VAL A 79 -26.79 13.51 40.05
CA VAL A 79 -28.20 13.07 39.92
C VAL A 79 -28.33 11.73 39.16
N LEU A 80 -27.38 11.42 38.27
CA LEU A 80 -27.44 10.27 37.37
C LEU A 80 -26.86 9.01 38.01
N LYS A 81 -27.55 7.88 37.90
CA LYS A 81 -27.02 6.58 38.31
C LYS A 81 -26.08 6.04 37.23
N ALA A 82 -25.24 5.07 37.60
CA ALA A 82 -24.34 4.41 36.65
C ALA A 82 -25.08 3.73 35.48
N SER A 83 -26.32 3.25 35.70
CA SER A 83 -27.18 2.71 34.63
C SER A 83 -27.58 3.77 33.60
N ASP A 84 -27.87 4.98 34.07
CA ASP A 84 -28.24 6.12 33.21
C ASP A 84 -27.00 6.59 32.44
N ALA A 85 -25.84 6.55 33.10
CA ALA A 85 -24.55 6.83 32.47
C ALA A 85 -24.28 5.90 31.29
N VAL A 86 -24.52 4.59 31.41
CA VAL A 86 -24.35 3.61 30.32
C VAL A 86 -25.21 3.96 29.09
N GLN A 87 -26.45 4.43 29.29
CA GLN A 87 -27.34 4.80 28.18
C GLN A 87 -26.91 6.09 27.49
N MET A 88 -26.39 7.05 28.24
CA MET A 88 -26.14 8.43 27.78
C MET A 88 -24.68 8.71 27.37
N GLN A 89 -23.77 7.73 27.45
CA GLN A 89 -22.33 7.93 27.13
C GLN A 89 -22.07 8.61 25.77
N ARG A 90 -22.86 8.27 24.74
CA ARG A 90 -22.75 8.84 23.38
C ARG A 90 -23.03 10.34 23.37
N GLU A 91 -23.76 10.90 24.34
CA GLU A 91 -24.08 12.33 24.42
C GLU A 91 -22.95 13.15 25.06
N TRP A 92 -21.97 12.49 25.69
CA TRP A 92 -20.92 13.12 26.48
C TRP A 92 -19.52 12.97 25.84
N SER A 93 -19.47 12.66 24.54
CA SER A 93 -18.22 12.64 23.77
C SER A 93 -17.65 14.06 23.61
N PHE A 94 -16.41 14.17 23.15
CA PHE A 94 -15.71 15.45 23.08
C PHE A 94 -16.43 16.43 22.16
N ALA A 95 -16.88 15.93 21.01
CA ALA A 95 -17.60 16.71 20.00
C ALA A 95 -19.00 17.15 20.44
N ARG A 96 -19.65 16.39 21.33
CA ARG A 96 -21.04 16.66 21.78
C ARG A 96 -21.08 17.37 23.13
N THR A 97 -19.96 17.42 23.85
CA THR A 97 -19.83 18.16 25.10
C THR A 97 -19.85 19.66 24.82
N HIS A 98 -20.61 20.42 25.62
CA HIS A 98 -20.78 21.86 25.42
C HIS A 98 -19.42 22.60 25.39
N PRO A 99 -19.16 23.48 24.41
CA PRO A 99 -17.84 24.10 24.19
C PRO A 99 -17.24 24.80 25.41
N LEU A 100 -18.08 25.43 26.23
CA LEU A 100 -17.64 26.07 27.48
C LEU A 100 -17.09 25.08 28.53
N LEU A 101 -17.66 23.87 28.62
CA LEU A 101 -17.16 22.84 29.54
C LEU A 101 -15.82 22.30 29.04
N THR A 102 -15.71 22.07 27.74
CA THR A 102 -14.45 21.66 27.09
C THR A 102 -13.35 22.72 27.26
N ALA A 103 -13.70 24.01 27.15
CA ALA A 103 -12.77 25.11 27.41
C ALA A 103 -12.30 25.14 28.87
N LEU A 104 -13.19 24.85 29.83
CA LEU A 104 -12.84 24.74 31.25
C LEU A 104 -11.87 23.56 31.50
N TYR A 105 -12.11 22.39 30.93
CA TYR A 105 -11.19 21.24 31.04
C TYR A 105 -9.82 21.52 30.45
N ARG A 106 -9.75 22.09 29.23
CA ARG A 106 -8.48 22.48 28.62
C ARG A 106 -7.68 23.47 29.48
N ARG A 107 -8.35 24.35 30.22
CA ARG A 107 -7.70 25.30 31.15
C ARG A 107 -7.16 24.61 32.42
N LEU A 108 -7.83 23.57 32.90
CA LEU A 108 -7.33 22.72 34.01
C LEU A 108 -6.09 21.92 33.59
N PHE A 109 -6.06 21.45 32.35
CA PHE A 109 -4.97 20.66 31.77
C PHE A 109 -3.65 21.42 31.62
N VAL A 110 -3.66 22.76 31.61
CA VAL A 110 -2.43 23.57 31.51
C VAL A 110 -1.57 23.48 32.79
N MET A 111 -2.17 23.15 33.94
CA MET A 111 -1.52 23.27 35.25
C MET A 111 -1.14 21.94 35.91
N LEU A 112 -1.77 20.83 35.50
CA LEU A 112 -1.60 19.51 36.07
C LEU A 112 -1.09 18.54 35.00
N SER A 113 -0.15 17.66 35.35
CA SER A 113 0.33 16.63 34.41
C SER A 113 -0.76 15.57 34.17
N PRO A 114 -0.71 14.82 33.06
CA PRO A 114 -1.69 13.75 32.80
C PRO A 114 -1.69 12.68 33.89
N GLU A 115 -0.54 12.40 34.53
CA GLU A 115 -0.45 11.48 35.67
C GLU A 115 -1.16 12.05 36.91
N GLU A 116 -0.97 13.34 37.19
CA GLU A 116 -1.64 14.03 38.31
C GLU A 116 -3.16 14.07 38.09
N LEU A 117 -3.63 14.29 36.86
CA LEU A 117 -5.06 14.33 36.51
C LEU A 117 -5.72 12.95 36.64
N VAL A 118 -5.07 11.90 36.12
CA VAL A 118 -5.58 10.52 36.24
C VAL A 118 -5.54 10.04 37.68
N GLY A 119 -4.49 10.36 38.43
CA GLY A 119 -4.38 10.05 39.86
C GLY A 119 -5.43 10.77 40.70
N HIS A 120 -5.72 12.04 40.40
CA HIS A 120 -6.76 12.80 41.09
C HIS A 120 -8.17 12.30 40.75
N LEU A 121 -8.42 11.92 39.49
CA LEU A 121 -9.68 11.29 39.07
C LEU A 121 -9.93 9.96 39.81
N GLN A 122 -8.87 9.15 39.99
CA GLN A 122 -8.91 7.93 40.79
C GLN A 122 -9.35 8.20 42.22
N GLU A 123 -8.67 9.15 42.89
CA GLU A 123 -8.96 9.52 44.28
C GLU A 123 -10.42 10.00 44.45
N VAL A 124 -10.92 10.84 43.52
CA VAL A 124 -12.30 11.36 43.60
C VAL A 124 -13.33 10.24 43.43
N LEU A 125 -13.13 9.31 42.49
CA LEU A 125 -14.04 8.19 42.27
C LEU A 125 -14.06 7.18 43.44
N GLU A 126 -12.95 7.06 44.17
CA GLU A 126 -12.86 6.19 45.35
C GLU A 126 -13.44 6.83 46.62
N THR A 127 -13.47 8.17 46.70
CA THR A 127 -13.77 8.89 47.96
C THR A 127 -15.08 9.68 47.96
N GLN A 128 -15.66 10.02 46.80
CA GLN A 128 -16.82 10.92 46.70
C GLN A 128 -17.90 10.39 45.74
N GLU A 129 -19.14 10.85 45.92
CA GLU A 129 -20.21 10.64 44.94
C GLU A 129 -20.02 11.57 43.74
N VAL A 130 -19.93 10.99 42.55
CA VAL A 130 -19.57 11.71 41.33
C VAL A 130 -20.75 11.92 40.39
N ASN A 131 -20.68 13.00 39.62
CA ASN A 131 -21.54 13.23 38.48
C ASN A 131 -20.94 12.55 37.23
N TRP A 132 -21.53 11.42 36.83
CA TRP A 132 -21.06 10.63 35.70
C TRP A 132 -20.98 11.39 34.38
N GLN A 133 -21.85 12.38 34.13
CA GLN A 133 -21.75 13.22 32.94
C GLN A 133 -20.44 14.01 32.94
N ARG A 134 -20.10 14.64 34.07
CA ARG A 134 -18.87 15.45 34.21
C ARG A 134 -17.62 14.57 34.13
N VAL A 135 -17.65 13.41 34.80
CA VAL A 135 -16.58 12.41 34.77
C VAL A 135 -16.31 11.91 33.36
N LEU A 136 -17.36 11.51 32.62
CA LEU A 136 -17.19 10.93 31.29
C LEU A 136 -16.82 11.98 30.23
N SER A 137 -17.38 13.19 30.28
CA SER A 137 -16.91 14.30 29.44
C SER A 137 -15.46 14.68 29.76
N PHE A 138 -15.02 14.57 31.02
CA PHE A 138 -13.63 14.81 31.41
C PHE A 138 -12.69 13.73 30.86
N VAL A 139 -13.06 12.45 30.97
CA VAL A 139 -12.29 11.32 30.39
C VAL A 139 -12.14 11.48 28.87
N SER A 140 -13.22 11.84 28.19
CA SER A 140 -13.22 12.13 26.76
C SER A 140 -12.25 13.28 26.41
N ALA A 141 -12.34 14.41 27.12
CA ALA A 141 -11.42 15.54 26.91
C ALA A 141 -9.95 15.19 27.23
N LEU A 142 -9.71 14.36 28.24
CA LEU A 142 -8.38 13.95 28.66
C LEU A 142 -7.67 13.12 27.57
N VAL A 143 -8.35 12.13 26.99
CA VAL A 143 -7.79 11.25 25.95
C VAL A 143 -7.58 12.00 24.62
N VAL A 144 -8.46 12.94 24.29
CA VAL A 144 -8.32 13.77 23.08
C VAL A 144 -7.20 14.79 23.22
N CYS A 145 -7.02 15.39 24.41
CA CYS A 145 -6.00 16.43 24.64
C CYS A 145 -4.60 15.88 24.96
N PHE A 146 -4.48 14.66 25.53
CA PHE A 146 -3.19 14.05 25.87
C PHE A 146 -3.06 12.62 25.34
N PRO A 147 -2.17 12.35 24.38
CA PRO A 147 -1.92 10.98 23.90
C PRO A 147 -1.33 10.08 25.00
N GLU A 148 -0.54 10.61 25.94
CA GLU A 148 0.04 9.86 27.06
C GLU A 148 -1.03 9.33 28.03
N ALA A 149 -2.18 10.01 28.13
CA ALA A 149 -3.29 9.59 28.98
C ALA A 149 -3.90 8.26 28.52
N GLN A 150 -3.75 7.89 27.24
CA GLN A 150 -4.23 6.62 26.71
C GLN A 150 -3.63 5.42 27.47
N GLN A 151 -2.31 5.42 27.68
CA GLN A 151 -1.63 4.33 28.37
C GLN A 151 -1.94 4.33 29.87
N LEU A 152 -1.99 5.51 30.50
CA LEU A 152 -2.32 5.67 31.92
C LEU A 152 -3.74 5.15 32.24
N LEU A 153 -4.71 5.43 31.38
CA LEU A 153 -6.08 4.91 31.51
C LEU A 153 -6.13 3.39 31.27
N LYS A 154 -5.38 2.85 30.31
CA LYS A 154 -5.30 1.38 30.10
C LYS A 154 -4.76 0.68 31.34
N ASP A 155 -3.67 1.18 31.91
CA ASP A 155 -3.06 0.60 33.10
C ASP A 155 -3.99 0.70 34.32
N TRP A 156 -4.71 1.81 34.46
CA TRP A 156 -5.70 1.98 35.52
C TRP A 156 -6.90 1.04 35.36
N VAL A 157 -7.49 0.95 34.17
CA VAL A 157 -8.58 0.01 33.86
C VAL A 157 -8.13 -1.42 34.13
N ALA A 158 -6.90 -1.80 33.75
CA ALA A 158 -6.38 -3.12 34.05
C ALA A 158 -6.31 -3.39 35.56
N ARG A 159 -5.88 -2.40 36.38
CA ARG A 159 -5.89 -2.52 37.85
C ARG A 159 -7.32 -2.65 38.41
N LEU A 160 -8.26 -1.84 37.94
CA LEU A 160 -9.67 -1.93 38.34
C LEU A 160 -10.26 -3.30 38.00
N MET A 161 -9.96 -3.84 36.83
CA MET A 161 -10.43 -5.16 36.40
C MET A 161 -9.83 -6.28 37.26
N VAL A 162 -8.53 -6.24 37.57
CA VAL A 162 -7.91 -7.20 38.50
C VAL A 162 -8.59 -7.14 39.87
N GLN A 163 -8.72 -5.95 40.45
CA GLN A 163 -9.37 -5.76 41.75
C GLN A 163 -10.83 -6.20 41.76
N ALA A 164 -11.59 -5.90 40.69
CA ALA A 164 -12.99 -6.30 40.54
C ALA A 164 -13.16 -7.82 40.57
N PHE A 165 -12.29 -8.57 39.88
CA PHE A 165 -12.37 -10.03 39.83
C PHE A 165 -11.80 -10.72 41.08
N GLU A 166 -10.78 -10.15 41.73
CA GLU A 166 -10.22 -10.66 42.99
C GLU A 166 -11.19 -10.47 44.17
N SER A 167 -11.80 -9.29 44.27
CA SER A 167 -12.71 -8.92 45.37
C SER A 167 -14.20 -9.16 45.07
N CYS A 168 -14.56 -9.41 43.81
CA CYS A 168 -15.95 -9.48 43.31
C CYS A 168 -16.75 -8.19 43.61
N GLN A 169 -16.09 -7.03 43.61
CA GLN A 169 -16.71 -5.72 43.79
C GLN A 169 -17.27 -5.17 42.47
N LEU A 170 -18.56 -4.81 42.49
CA LEU A 170 -19.29 -4.32 41.32
C LEU A 170 -18.79 -2.93 40.87
N ASP A 171 -18.46 -2.05 41.82
CA ASP A 171 -18.17 -0.63 41.55
C ASP A 171 -16.91 -0.45 40.69
N ASN A 172 -15.86 -1.25 40.94
CA ASN A 172 -14.64 -1.28 40.13
C ASN A 172 -14.92 -1.76 38.69
N MET A 173 -15.84 -2.72 38.54
CA MET A 173 -16.24 -3.25 37.24
C MET A 173 -17.07 -2.23 36.44
N VAL A 174 -18.01 -1.55 37.10
CA VAL A 174 -18.82 -0.48 36.51
C VAL A 174 -17.92 0.66 36.02
N THR A 175 -17.02 1.15 36.88
CA THR A 175 -16.08 2.23 36.55
C THR A 175 -15.19 1.87 35.38
N ALA A 176 -14.64 0.65 35.35
CA ALA A 176 -13.80 0.17 34.25
C ALA A 176 -14.55 0.17 32.90
N PHE A 177 -15.78 -0.36 32.87
CA PHE A 177 -16.59 -0.41 31.65
C PHE A 177 -17.00 0.99 31.17
N LEU A 178 -17.39 1.88 32.08
CA LEU A 178 -17.77 3.26 31.73
C LEU A 178 -16.58 4.04 31.14
N VAL A 179 -15.40 3.96 31.77
CA VAL A 179 -14.18 4.67 31.29
C VAL A 179 -13.73 4.14 29.93
N VAL A 180 -13.66 2.82 29.74
CA VAL A 180 -13.24 2.22 28.45
C VAL A 180 -14.20 2.58 27.33
N ARG A 181 -15.51 2.48 27.57
CA ARG A 181 -16.53 2.82 26.57
C ARG A 181 -16.43 4.28 26.18
N GLN A 182 -16.26 5.17 27.15
CA GLN A 182 -16.15 6.60 26.89
C GLN A 182 -14.91 6.93 26.08
N ALA A 183 -13.75 6.38 26.45
CA ALA A 183 -12.51 6.60 25.70
C ALA A 183 -12.60 6.03 24.27
N ALA A 184 -13.23 4.86 24.09
CA ALA A 184 -13.39 4.22 22.79
C ALA A 184 -14.33 4.99 21.83
N LEU A 185 -15.23 5.85 22.35
CA LEU A 185 -16.13 6.68 21.53
C LEU A 185 -15.38 7.79 20.76
N GLU A 186 -14.18 8.18 21.18
CA GLU A 186 -13.38 9.22 20.53
C GLU A 186 -12.58 8.71 19.31
N GLY A 187 -12.63 7.40 19.04
CA GLY A 187 -12.03 6.77 17.87
C GLY A 187 -10.62 6.21 18.06
N PRO A 188 -10.11 5.41 17.10
CA PRO A 188 -8.88 4.63 17.21
C PRO A 188 -7.60 5.47 17.36
N SER A 189 -7.62 6.74 16.93
CA SER A 189 -6.52 7.68 17.13
C SER A 189 -6.36 8.11 18.59
N ALA A 190 -7.43 8.06 19.38
CA ALA A 190 -7.48 8.47 20.78
C ALA A 190 -7.42 7.26 21.73
N PHE A 191 -8.24 6.22 21.47
CA PHE A 191 -8.27 4.99 22.27
C PHE A 191 -8.61 3.77 21.40
N GLN A 192 -8.18 2.57 21.82
CA GLN A 192 -8.53 1.35 21.07
C GLN A 192 -10.04 1.09 21.11
N SER A 193 -10.59 0.42 20.09
CA SER A 193 -12.03 0.17 20.04
C SER A 193 -12.50 -0.70 21.23
N TYR A 194 -13.77 -0.55 21.61
CA TYR A 194 -14.38 -1.40 22.64
C TYR A 194 -14.33 -2.89 22.24
N ALA A 195 -14.51 -3.21 20.96
CA ALA A 195 -14.46 -4.58 20.46
C ALA A 195 -13.07 -5.21 20.65
N ASP A 196 -12.01 -4.47 20.33
CA ASP A 196 -10.63 -4.92 20.51
C ASP A 196 -10.28 -5.08 21.99
N TRP A 197 -10.68 -4.13 22.83
CA TRP A 197 -10.49 -4.22 24.27
C TRP A 197 -11.24 -5.41 24.89
N PHE A 198 -12.51 -5.61 24.52
CA PHE A 198 -13.34 -6.70 25.05
C PHE A 198 -12.78 -8.06 24.63
N LYS A 199 -12.38 -8.20 23.36
CA LYS A 199 -11.74 -9.41 22.83
C LYS A 199 -10.39 -9.69 23.49
N ALA A 200 -9.55 -8.68 23.69
CA ALA A 200 -8.27 -8.84 24.39
C ALA A 200 -8.47 -9.25 25.86
N SER A 201 -9.46 -8.65 26.53
CA SER A 201 -9.72 -8.87 27.96
C SER A 201 -10.38 -10.22 28.27
N PHE A 202 -11.28 -10.69 27.40
CA PHE A 202 -12.11 -11.88 27.66
C PHE A 202 -11.96 -13.01 26.63
N GLY A 203 -11.30 -12.79 25.49
CA GLY A 203 -11.15 -13.77 24.41
C GLY A 203 -10.01 -14.78 24.59
N SER A 204 -9.17 -14.61 25.62
CA SER A 204 -8.04 -15.49 25.94
C SER A 204 -8.29 -16.30 27.21
N ALA A 205 -7.67 -17.49 27.32
CA ALA A 205 -7.67 -18.29 28.54
C ALA A 205 -6.94 -17.61 29.72
N ARG A 206 -6.12 -16.59 29.44
CA ARG A 206 -5.44 -15.74 30.42
C ARG A 206 -6.27 -14.50 30.85
N GLY A 207 -7.52 -14.38 30.39
CA GLY A 207 -8.39 -13.25 30.74
C GLY A 207 -8.81 -13.26 32.21
N TYR A 208 -9.32 -12.12 32.70
CA TYR A 208 -9.66 -11.91 34.12
C TYR A 208 -10.69 -12.90 34.68
N HIS A 209 -11.54 -13.45 33.82
CA HIS A 209 -12.60 -14.41 34.14
C HIS A 209 -12.12 -15.87 34.18
N GLY A 210 -10.90 -16.18 33.74
CA GLY A 210 -10.35 -17.54 33.61
C GLY A 210 -10.03 -18.25 34.93
N CYS A 211 -9.98 -17.51 36.05
CA CYS A 211 -9.44 -17.99 37.32
C CYS A 211 -10.39 -18.87 38.15
N SER A 212 -11.72 -18.77 38.01
CA SER A 212 -12.67 -19.60 38.78
C SER A 212 -14.11 -19.59 38.26
N LYS A 213 -14.95 -20.55 38.70
CA LYS A 213 -16.41 -20.53 38.45
C LYS A 213 -17.08 -19.26 39.01
N LYS A 214 -16.60 -18.77 40.15
CA LYS A 214 -17.12 -17.56 40.81
C LYS A 214 -16.92 -16.33 39.94
N ALA A 215 -15.74 -16.19 39.32
CA ALA A 215 -15.43 -15.10 38.40
C ALA A 215 -16.31 -15.13 37.13
N LEU A 216 -16.56 -16.31 36.56
CA LEU A 216 -17.47 -16.47 35.41
C LEU A 216 -18.91 -16.08 35.74
N VAL A 217 -19.42 -16.52 36.90
CA VAL A 217 -20.78 -16.17 37.35
C VAL A 217 -20.88 -14.67 37.63
N PHE A 218 -19.84 -14.07 38.23
CA PHE A 218 -19.78 -12.62 38.46
C PHE A 218 -19.82 -11.82 37.14
N LEU A 219 -19.01 -12.20 36.14
CA LEU A 219 -19.00 -11.56 34.82
C LEU A 219 -20.35 -11.67 34.11
N PHE A 220 -20.92 -12.88 34.01
CA PHE A 220 -22.18 -13.07 33.29
C PHE A 220 -23.37 -12.46 34.01
N LYS A 221 -23.35 -12.41 35.34
CA LYS A 221 -24.35 -11.66 36.11
C LYS A 221 -24.28 -10.17 35.77
N PHE A 222 -23.09 -9.57 35.83
CA PHE A 222 -22.89 -8.17 35.47
C PHE A 222 -23.32 -7.87 34.03
N LEU A 223 -22.88 -8.66 33.05
CA LEU A 223 -23.25 -8.45 31.65
C LEU A 223 -24.76 -8.62 31.43
N SER A 224 -25.40 -9.58 32.12
CA SER A 224 -26.86 -9.78 32.04
C SER A 224 -27.63 -8.61 32.63
N ASP A 225 -27.17 -8.08 33.76
CA ASP A 225 -27.77 -6.92 34.43
C ASP A 225 -27.65 -5.64 33.57
N LEU A 226 -26.63 -5.55 32.71
CA LEU A 226 -26.44 -4.42 31.77
C LEU A 226 -27.33 -4.48 30.52
N VAL A 227 -27.73 -5.67 30.05
CA VAL A 227 -28.48 -5.85 28.77
C VAL A 227 -29.65 -4.88 28.57
N PRO A 228 -30.49 -4.56 29.58
CA PRO A 228 -31.60 -3.62 29.39
C PRO A 228 -31.15 -2.21 28.96
N PHE A 229 -29.97 -1.80 29.41
CA PHE A 229 -29.39 -0.46 29.25
C PHE A 229 -28.39 -0.37 28.09
N GLU A 230 -27.98 -1.52 27.52
CA GLU A 230 -26.98 -1.57 26.45
C GLU A 230 -27.49 -1.05 25.10
N SER A 231 -26.60 -0.40 24.37
CA SER A 231 -26.81 -0.10 22.96
C SER A 231 -26.74 -1.38 22.11
N PRO A 232 -27.44 -1.45 20.97
CA PRO A 232 -27.37 -2.61 20.07
C PRO A 232 -25.94 -3.00 19.68
N ARG A 233 -25.05 -2.02 19.52
CA ARG A 233 -23.65 -2.23 19.09
C ARG A 233 -22.82 -2.99 20.11
N TYR A 234 -22.95 -2.67 21.40
CA TYR A 234 -22.22 -3.38 22.44
C TYR A 234 -22.72 -4.82 22.60
N LEU A 235 -24.03 -5.05 22.47
CA LEU A 235 -24.60 -6.40 22.44
C LEU A 235 -24.08 -7.23 21.25
N GLN A 236 -23.97 -6.63 20.07
CA GLN A 236 -23.40 -7.29 18.88
C GLN A 236 -21.93 -7.67 19.10
N VAL A 237 -21.11 -6.79 19.71
CA VAL A 237 -19.72 -7.10 20.07
C VAL A 237 -19.66 -8.30 21.02
N HIS A 238 -20.51 -8.34 22.05
CA HIS A 238 -20.54 -9.46 22.99
C HIS A 238 -20.93 -10.80 22.34
N ILE A 239 -21.74 -10.77 21.29
CA ILE A 239 -22.16 -11.97 20.54
C ILE A 239 -21.09 -12.42 19.53
N LEU A 240 -20.43 -11.47 18.84
CA LEU A 240 -19.38 -11.74 17.84
C LEU A 240 -18.04 -12.14 18.48
N HIS A 241 -17.76 -11.61 19.66
CA HIS A 241 -16.53 -11.87 20.42
C HIS A 241 -16.86 -12.35 21.84
N PRO A 242 -17.50 -13.52 22.00
CA PRO A 242 -17.93 -14.01 23.30
C PRO A 242 -16.73 -14.32 24.21
N PRO A 243 -16.86 -14.11 25.54
CA PRO A 243 -15.84 -14.52 26.50
C PRO A 243 -15.48 -16.00 26.36
N LEU A 244 -14.19 -16.34 26.47
CA LEU A 244 -13.74 -17.72 26.41
C LEU A 244 -14.16 -18.48 27.68
N VAL A 245 -15.03 -19.47 27.55
CA VAL A 245 -15.56 -20.24 28.69
C VAL A 245 -15.20 -21.72 28.56
N PRO A 246 -14.66 -22.38 29.63
CA PRO A 246 -14.42 -23.82 29.64
C PRO A 246 -15.68 -24.63 29.32
N SER A 247 -15.53 -25.78 28.67
CA SER A 247 -16.65 -26.62 28.18
C SER A 247 -17.72 -26.90 29.24
N ARG A 248 -17.31 -27.11 30.50
CA ARG A 248 -18.18 -27.36 31.67
C ARG A 248 -19.12 -26.21 32.06
N TYR A 249 -18.91 -24.99 31.58
CA TYR A 249 -19.71 -23.80 31.90
C TYR A 249 -20.33 -23.13 30.67
N ARG A 250 -20.34 -23.82 29.51
CA ARG A 250 -20.92 -23.34 28.25
C ARG A 250 -22.39 -22.93 28.36
N SER A 251 -23.15 -23.50 29.31
CA SER A 251 -24.54 -23.13 29.55
C SER A 251 -24.69 -21.65 29.93
N LEU A 252 -23.86 -21.12 30.85
CA LEU A 252 -23.90 -19.71 31.26
C LEU A 252 -23.70 -18.74 30.09
N LEU A 253 -22.78 -19.08 29.18
CA LEU A 253 -22.54 -18.28 27.97
C LEU A 253 -23.71 -18.37 27.00
N THR A 254 -24.30 -19.56 26.86
CA THR A 254 -25.45 -19.79 25.97
C THR A 254 -26.68 -19.02 26.46
N ASP A 255 -26.93 -19.03 27.77
CA ASP A 255 -28.02 -18.29 28.41
C ASP A 255 -27.86 -16.79 28.19
N TYR A 256 -26.66 -16.23 28.42
CA TYR A 256 -26.38 -14.83 28.15
C TYR A 256 -26.52 -14.44 26.67
N ILE A 257 -25.96 -15.25 25.74
CA ILE A 257 -26.10 -14.99 24.30
C ILE A 257 -27.57 -15.01 23.88
N SER A 258 -28.38 -15.92 24.45
CA SER A 258 -29.82 -15.97 24.17
C SER A 258 -30.54 -14.70 24.65
N LEU A 259 -30.18 -14.18 25.83
CA LEU A 259 -30.71 -12.92 26.36
C LEU A 259 -30.33 -11.73 25.47
N ALA A 260 -29.07 -11.62 25.07
CA ALA A 260 -28.59 -10.55 24.20
C ALA A 260 -29.25 -10.59 22.80
N LYS A 261 -29.43 -11.79 22.22
CA LYS A 261 -30.14 -11.96 20.95
C LYS A 261 -31.62 -11.59 21.05
N THR A 262 -32.27 -11.94 22.16
CA THR A 262 -33.67 -11.57 22.42
C THR A 262 -33.81 -10.05 22.51
N ARG A 263 -32.91 -9.38 23.22
CA ARG A 263 -32.90 -7.91 23.32
C ARG A 263 -32.68 -7.24 21.96
N LEU A 264 -31.80 -7.76 21.11
CA LEU A 264 -31.60 -7.24 19.74
C LEU A 264 -32.86 -7.40 18.88
N ALA A 265 -33.56 -8.53 19.02
CA ALA A 265 -34.84 -8.75 18.34
C ALA A 265 -35.93 -7.76 18.82
N ASP A 266 -36.00 -7.48 20.13
CA ASP A 266 -36.92 -6.47 20.68
C ASP A 266 -36.63 -5.06 20.16
N LEU A 267 -35.35 -4.74 19.95
CA LEU A 267 -34.89 -3.48 19.38
C LEU A 267 -35.01 -3.43 17.84
N LYS A 268 -35.56 -4.47 17.20
CA LYS A 268 -35.72 -4.62 15.73
C LYS A 268 -34.40 -4.56 14.94
N VAL A 269 -33.27 -4.88 15.56
CA VAL A 269 -31.95 -4.93 14.90
C VAL A 269 -31.57 -6.39 14.69
N SER A 270 -31.55 -6.86 13.43
CA SER A 270 -31.11 -8.22 13.13
C SER A 270 -29.59 -8.29 13.00
N ILE A 271 -28.99 -9.32 13.62
CA ILE A 271 -27.54 -9.64 13.49
C ILE A 271 -27.18 -9.98 12.03
N GLU A 272 -28.17 -10.42 11.27
CA GLU A 272 -28.04 -10.87 9.88
C GLU A 272 -27.93 -9.72 8.87
N ASN A 273 -28.22 -8.46 9.27
CA ASN A 273 -28.15 -7.28 8.39
C ASN A 273 -26.81 -6.52 8.48
N MET A 274 -25.85 -7.01 9.28
CA MET A 274 -24.54 -6.34 9.46
C MET A 274 -23.60 -6.63 8.30
N GLY A 275 -22.88 -5.60 7.85
CA GLY A 275 -21.93 -5.68 6.74
C GLY A 275 -20.76 -6.64 6.99
N LEU A 276 -20.18 -7.15 5.91
CA LEU A 276 -18.98 -8.00 5.95
C LEU A 276 -17.73 -7.23 6.40
N TYR A 277 -17.69 -5.93 6.12
CA TYR A 277 -16.60 -5.02 6.45
C TYR A 277 -17.08 -3.81 7.25
N GLU A 278 -18.21 -3.96 7.95
CA GLU A 278 -18.78 -2.90 8.78
C GLU A 278 -17.85 -2.62 9.96
N ASP A 279 -17.39 -1.37 10.04
CA ASP A 279 -16.53 -0.93 11.12
C ASP A 279 -17.39 -0.59 12.34
N LEU A 280 -17.42 -1.52 13.30
CA LEU A 280 -18.15 -1.38 14.56
C LEU A 280 -17.67 -0.19 15.41
N SER A 281 -16.59 0.49 15.00
CA SER A 281 -16.06 1.70 15.64
C SER A 281 -16.65 3.03 15.10
N SER A 282 -17.37 3.02 13.97
CA SER A 282 -17.92 4.24 13.38
C SER A 282 -19.19 4.71 14.11
N ALA A 283 -19.22 5.94 14.62
CA ALA A 283 -20.33 6.47 15.42
C ALA A 283 -21.61 6.85 14.62
N GLY A 284 -21.71 6.50 13.33
CA GLY A 284 -22.86 6.80 12.47
C GLY A 284 -24.09 5.96 12.82
N ASP A 285 -25.29 6.37 12.43
CA ASP A 285 -26.50 5.56 12.61
C ASP A 285 -26.50 4.32 11.70
N ILE A 286 -27.38 3.35 11.99
CA ILE A 286 -27.50 2.09 11.22
C ILE A 286 -27.85 2.46 9.78
N THR A 287 -26.88 2.35 8.88
CA THR A 287 -27.07 2.56 7.44
C THR A 287 -27.98 1.46 6.89
N GLU A 288 -28.80 1.79 5.87
CA GLU A 288 -29.68 0.79 5.27
C GLU A 288 -28.87 -0.41 4.76
N PRO A 289 -29.34 -1.66 4.96
CA PRO A 289 -28.57 -2.87 4.63
C PRO A 289 -28.18 -2.97 3.15
N HIS A 290 -28.90 -2.28 2.25
CA HIS A 290 -28.56 -2.22 0.83
C HIS A 290 -27.34 -1.31 0.55
N SER A 291 -27.23 -0.17 1.24
CA SER A 291 -26.08 0.74 1.16
C SER A 291 -24.80 0.10 1.72
N GLN A 292 -24.93 -0.68 2.80
CA GLN A 292 -23.82 -1.43 3.39
C GLN A 292 -23.30 -2.55 2.48
N ALA A 293 -24.19 -3.28 1.80
CA ALA A 293 -23.80 -4.33 0.86
C ALA A 293 -23.01 -3.78 -0.34
N LEU A 294 -23.32 -2.57 -0.82
CA LEU A 294 -22.56 -1.91 -1.89
C LEU A 294 -21.14 -1.56 -1.44
N GLN A 295 -20.97 -1.02 -0.23
CA GLN A 295 -19.66 -0.73 0.36
C GLN A 295 -18.84 -2.00 0.60
N ASP A 296 -19.49 -3.08 1.06
CA ASP A 296 -18.83 -4.37 1.24
C ASP A 296 -18.34 -4.97 -0.08
N VAL A 297 -19.12 -4.82 -1.16
CA VAL A 297 -18.74 -5.25 -2.51
C VAL A 297 -17.56 -4.43 -3.02
N GLU A 298 -17.56 -3.12 -2.82
CA GLU A 298 -16.46 -2.24 -3.21
C GLU A 298 -15.16 -2.58 -2.48
N LYS A 299 -15.22 -2.76 -1.15
CA LYS A 299 -14.05 -3.20 -0.35
C LYS A 299 -13.58 -4.59 -0.76
N ALA A 300 -14.49 -5.53 -1.04
CA ALA A 300 -14.13 -6.86 -1.53
C ALA A 300 -13.42 -6.82 -2.88
N ILE A 301 -13.89 -5.99 -3.82
CA ILE A 301 -13.28 -5.78 -5.13
C ILE A 301 -11.91 -5.12 -4.96
N MET A 302 -11.77 -4.11 -4.09
CA MET A 302 -10.47 -3.50 -3.80
C MET A 302 -9.46 -4.53 -3.27
N VAL A 303 -9.85 -5.35 -2.29
CA VAL A 303 -8.97 -6.40 -1.76
C VAL A 303 -8.63 -7.42 -2.86
N PHE A 304 -9.59 -7.80 -3.70
CA PHE A 304 -9.37 -8.69 -4.83
C PHE A 304 -8.43 -8.09 -5.89
N GLU A 305 -8.53 -6.80 -6.18
CA GLU A 305 -7.66 -6.09 -7.15
C GLU A 305 -6.21 -6.05 -6.67
N HIS A 306 -5.98 -5.87 -5.37
CA HIS A 306 -4.63 -5.85 -4.78
C HIS A 306 -4.05 -7.26 -4.59
N THR A 307 -4.88 -8.27 -4.30
CA THR A 307 -4.42 -9.62 -3.93
C THR A 307 -4.56 -10.66 -5.03
N GLY A 308 -5.41 -10.44 -6.03
CA GLY A 308 -5.82 -11.42 -7.03
C GLY A 308 -6.56 -12.65 -6.47
N LYS A 309 -6.85 -12.66 -5.17
CA LYS A 309 -7.48 -13.78 -4.44
C LYS A 309 -8.82 -13.34 -3.87
N ILE A 310 -9.79 -14.27 -3.81
CA ILE A 310 -11.08 -14.01 -3.18
C ILE A 310 -10.84 -13.70 -1.69
N PRO A 311 -11.33 -12.57 -1.15
CA PRO A 311 -11.12 -12.23 0.25
C PRO A 311 -11.64 -13.34 1.17
N VAL A 312 -10.84 -13.71 2.18
CA VAL A 312 -11.19 -14.75 3.15
C VAL A 312 -12.50 -14.44 3.85
N THR A 313 -12.75 -13.16 4.16
CA THR A 313 -14.01 -12.67 4.74
C THR A 313 -15.23 -12.95 3.86
N VAL A 314 -15.11 -12.83 2.53
CA VAL A 314 -16.20 -13.14 1.59
C VAL A 314 -16.40 -14.65 1.49
N MET A 315 -15.32 -15.43 1.51
CA MET A 315 -15.40 -16.90 1.55
C MET A 315 -16.04 -17.41 2.83
N GLU A 316 -15.66 -16.87 4.00
CA GLU A 316 -16.27 -17.16 5.29
C GLU A 316 -17.74 -16.76 5.30
N ALA A 317 -18.09 -15.57 4.77
CA ALA A 317 -19.47 -15.11 4.68
C ALA A 317 -20.34 -16.05 3.82
N SER A 318 -19.80 -16.57 2.71
CA SER A 318 -20.51 -17.53 1.85
C SER A 318 -20.86 -18.84 2.56
N ILE A 319 -20.14 -19.18 3.64
CA ILE A 319 -20.32 -20.41 4.41
C ILE A 319 -21.13 -20.15 5.68
N PHE A 320 -20.74 -19.15 6.47
CA PHE A 320 -21.24 -18.90 7.82
C PHE A 320 -22.32 -17.81 7.90
N ARG A 321 -22.41 -16.91 6.90
CA ARG A 321 -23.42 -15.84 6.81
C ARG A 321 -24.22 -15.93 5.51
N ARG A 322 -24.63 -17.15 5.16
CA ARG A 322 -25.29 -17.47 3.90
C ARG A 322 -26.54 -16.62 3.59
N PRO A 323 -27.43 -16.29 4.56
CA PRO A 323 -28.58 -15.42 4.30
C PRO A 323 -28.15 -14.05 3.75
N TYR A 324 -27.30 -13.31 4.47
CA TYR A 324 -26.77 -12.01 4.03
C TYR A 324 -26.04 -12.09 2.70
N TYR A 325 -25.22 -13.12 2.52
CA TYR A 325 -24.47 -13.33 1.28
C TYR A 325 -25.41 -13.48 0.07
N MET A 326 -26.51 -14.22 0.22
CA MET A 326 -27.46 -14.47 -0.86
C MET A 326 -28.48 -13.34 -1.08
N SER A 327 -28.94 -12.66 -0.02
CA SER A 327 -29.99 -11.65 -0.10
C SER A 327 -29.49 -10.22 -0.30
N HIS A 328 -28.25 -9.91 0.08
CA HIS A 328 -27.72 -8.54 0.05
C HIS A 328 -26.42 -8.45 -0.76
N PHE A 329 -25.41 -9.24 -0.42
CA PHE A 329 -24.09 -9.15 -1.07
C PHE A 329 -24.10 -9.59 -2.55
N LEU A 330 -24.68 -10.75 -2.87
CA LEU A 330 -24.76 -11.24 -4.26
C LEU A 330 -25.61 -10.35 -5.17
N PRO A 331 -26.82 -9.90 -4.77
CA PRO A 331 -27.59 -8.94 -5.56
C PRO A 331 -26.85 -7.62 -5.79
N ALA A 332 -26.17 -7.08 -4.76
CA ALA A 332 -25.35 -5.88 -4.92
C ALA A 332 -24.18 -6.12 -5.89
N LEU A 333 -23.48 -7.26 -5.79
CA LEU A 333 -22.38 -7.62 -6.69
C LEU A 333 -22.84 -7.80 -8.15
N LEU A 334 -23.98 -8.46 -8.36
CA LEU A 334 -24.59 -8.79 -9.65
C LEU A 334 -25.59 -7.72 -10.13
N THR A 335 -25.35 -6.45 -9.80
CA THR A 335 -26.18 -5.34 -10.31
C THR A 335 -25.98 -5.24 -11.84
N PRO A 336 -27.06 -5.34 -12.65
CA PRO A 336 -26.97 -5.29 -14.12
C PRO A 336 -26.28 -4.03 -14.62
N ARG A 337 -25.37 -4.18 -15.57
CA ARG A 337 -24.59 -3.08 -16.15
C ARG A 337 -24.11 -3.42 -17.55
N VAL A 338 -23.71 -2.40 -18.32
CA VAL A 338 -23.01 -2.60 -19.59
C VAL A 338 -21.66 -3.24 -19.31
N LEU A 339 -21.39 -4.40 -19.91
CA LEU A 339 -20.14 -5.11 -19.65
C LEU A 339 -19.02 -4.45 -20.47
N PRO A 340 -17.90 -4.07 -19.84
CA PRO A 340 -16.77 -3.54 -20.59
C PRO A 340 -16.22 -4.62 -21.52
N LYS A 341 -15.76 -4.22 -22.72
CA LYS A 341 -15.18 -5.13 -23.72
C LYS A 341 -13.98 -5.90 -23.17
N VAL A 342 -13.24 -5.30 -22.25
CA VAL A 342 -12.21 -5.95 -21.42
C VAL A 342 -12.77 -6.18 -20.02
N PRO A 343 -12.67 -7.39 -19.44
CA PRO A 343 -13.16 -7.67 -18.09
C PRO A 343 -12.50 -6.75 -17.05
N ASP A 344 -13.30 -5.97 -16.33
CA ASP A 344 -12.81 -5.17 -15.20
C ASP A 344 -12.63 -6.01 -13.93
N SER A 345 -12.08 -5.42 -12.86
CA SER A 345 -11.82 -6.11 -11.59
C SER A 345 -13.08 -6.75 -11.00
N ARG A 346 -14.25 -6.15 -11.22
CA ARG A 346 -15.55 -6.67 -10.81
C ARG A 346 -15.99 -7.89 -11.62
N VAL A 347 -15.83 -7.91 -12.95
CA VAL A 347 -16.07 -9.12 -13.77
C VAL A 347 -15.07 -10.22 -13.37
N ALA A 348 -13.79 -9.90 -13.21
CA ALA A 348 -12.77 -10.86 -12.79
C ALA A 348 -13.07 -11.48 -11.40
N PHE A 349 -13.61 -10.68 -10.47
CA PHE A 349 -14.03 -11.14 -9.15
C PHE A 349 -15.28 -12.04 -9.22
N ILE A 350 -16.29 -11.67 -10.02
CA ILE A 350 -17.50 -12.48 -10.27
C ILE A 350 -17.10 -13.84 -10.88
N GLU A 351 -16.22 -13.86 -11.87
CA GLU A 351 -15.73 -15.10 -12.48
C GLU A 351 -14.95 -15.97 -11.48
N SER A 352 -14.19 -15.34 -10.58
CA SER A 352 -13.45 -16.08 -9.54
C SER A 352 -14.40 -16.70 -8.51
N LEU A 353 -15.45 -15.98 -8.08
CA LEU A 353 -16.49 -16.52 -7.19
C LEU A 353 -17.32 -17.62 -7.85
N LYS A 354 -17.58 -17.51 -9.16
CA LYS A 354 -18.23 -18.57 -9.96
C LYS A 354 -17.36 -19.82 -10.04
N ARG A 355 -16.06 -19.70 -10.28
CA ARG A 355 -15.11 -20.83 -10.26
C ARG A 355 -15.04 -21.53 -8.90
N ALA A 356 -15.32 -20.80 -7.82
CA ALA A 356 -15.34 -21.32 -6.45
C ALA A 356 -16.72 -21.86 -5.99
N ASP A 357 -17.68 -22.03 -6.93
CA ASP A 357 -19.06 -22.46 -6.67
C ASP A 357 -19.80 -21.60 -5.63
N LYS A 358 -19.46 -20.31 -5.54
CA LYS A 358 -20.10 -19.37 -4.61
C LYS A 358 -21.23 -18.57 -5.25
N ILE A 359 -21.38 -18.63 -6.57
CA ILE A 359 -22.51 -18.01 -7.29
C ILE A 359 -23.37 -19.11 -7.92
N PRO A 360 -24.68 -19.19 -7.59
CA PRO A 360 -25.59 -20.12 -8.25
C PRO A 360 -25.63 -19.90 -9.78
N PRO A 361 -25.54 -20.97 -10.60
CA PRO A 361 -25.50 -20.85 -12.07
C PRO A 361 -26.70 -20.10 -12.67
N SER A 362 -27.88 -20.25 -12.07
CA SER A 362 -29.12 -19.58 -12.48
C SER A 362 -29.10 -18.06 -12.24
N LEU A 363 -28.49 -17.60 -11.14
CA LEU A 363 -28.33 -16.16 -10.86
C LEU A 363 -27.31 -15.54 -11.81
N TYR A 364 -26.22 -16.25 -12.10
CA TYR A 364 -25.22 -15.79 -13.06
C TYR A 364 -25.79 -15.69 -14.48
N SER A 365 -26.56 -16.68 -14.95
CA SER A 365 -27.19 -16.62 -16.28
C SER A 365 -28.20 -15.47 -16.39
N THR A 366 -28.98 -15.22 -15.33
CA THR A 366 -29.93 -14.11 -15.26
C THR A 366 -29.21 -12.76 -15.32
N TYR A 367 -28.08 -12.63 -14.62
CA TYR A 367 -27.23 -11.45 -14.67
C TYR A 367 -26.67 -11.19 -16.08
N CYS A 368 -26.11 -12.20 -16.76
CA CYS A 368 -25.61 -12.05 -18.13
C CYS A 368 -26.71 -11.64 -19.11
N GLN A 369 -27.92 -12.19 -18.98
CA GLN A 369 -29.08 -11.78 -19.78
C GLN A 369 -29.48 -10.32 -19.48
N ALA A 370 -29.50 -9.92 -18.20
CA ALA A 370 -29.81 -8.54 -17.83
C ALA A 370 -28.75 -7.54 -18.36
N CYS A 371 -27.47 -7.89 -18.33
CA CYS A 371 -26.40 -7.06 -18.87
C CYS A 371 -26.45 -6.92 -20.40
N THR A 372 -26.77 -7.99 -21.12
CA THR A 372 -26.96 -7.92 -22.59
C THR A 372 -28.21 -7.12 -22.98
N THR A 373 -29.28 -7.16 -22.17
CA THR A 373 -30.42 -6.25 -22.37
C THR A 373 -30.11 -4.79 -22.02
N ALA A 374 -29.14 -4.53 -21.13
CA ALA A 374 -28.66 -3.19 -20.83
C ALA A 374 -27.74 -2.63 -21.95
N GLU A 375 -26.97 -3.49 -22.63
CA GLU A 375 -26.25 -3.14 -23.86
C GLU A 375 -27.19 -2.81 -25.03
N ALA A 376 -28.35 -3.48 -25.11
CA ALA A 376 -29.35 -3.27 -26.15
C ALA A 376 -30.24 -2.03 -25.94
N LYS A 377 -30.06 -1.29 -24.84
CA LYS A 377 -30.70 0.03 -24.63
C LYS A 377 -29.66 1.15 -24.73
N PRO A 378 -29.24 1.55 -25.94
CA PRO A 378 -28.83 2.93 -26.12
C PRO A 378 -30.08 3.81 -25.98
N GLU A 379 -29.96 4.87 -25.18
CA GLU A 379 -30.71 6.13 -25.23
C GLU A 379 -31.91 6.14 -26.20
N ASP A 380 -33.13 5.86 -25.70
CA ASP A 380 -34.40 6.33 -26.31
C ASP A 380 -35.69 5.90 -25.57
N ALA A 381 -35.61 5.15 -24.46
CA ALA A 381 -36.81 4.64 -23.75
C ALA A 381 -37.02 5.23 -22.35
N SER A 382 -36.81 6.53 -22.17
CA SER A 382 -37.34 7.30 -21.03
C SER A 382 -37.85 8.70 -21.42
N LEU A 383 -38.43 8.83 -22.62
CA LEU A 383 -39.44 9.85 -22.88
C LEU A 383 -40.81 9.29 -22.51
N GLY A 384 -41.11 9.34 -21.21
CA GLY A 384 -42.33 8.78 -20.65
C GLY A 384 -42.85 9.58 -19.47
N VAL A 385 -42.87 10.91 -19.60
CA VAL A 385 -43.88 11.89 -19.15
C VAL A 385 -43.24 13.26 -19.40
N ARG A 386 -43.81 14.02 -20.33
CA ARG A 386 -43.47 15.44 -20.51
C ARG A 386 -43.77 16.16 -19.19
N ALA A 387 -42.75 16.55 -18.45
CA ALA A 387 -42.81 17.79 -17.68
C ALA A 387 -42.54 18.92 -18.68
N ASP A 388 -43.42 19.91 -18.73
CA ASP A 388 -43.30 21.06 -19.64
C ASP A 388 -41.92 21.72 -19.55
N PRO A 389 -41.27 22.04 -20.68
CA PRO A 389 -39.96 22.69 -20.70
C PRO A 389 -40.00 24.16 -20.23
N SER A 390 -41.17 24.73 -19.93
CA SER A 390 -41.30 26.16 -19.63
C SER A 390 -40.85 26.57 -18.22
N CYS A 391 -40.69 25.64 -17.27
CA CYS A 391 -40.40 25.98 -15.87
C CYS A 391 -38.90 25.95 -15.51
N ALA A 392 -38.03 25.43 -16.38
CA ALA A 392 -36.61 25.18 -16.10
C ALA A 392 -35.63 26.22 -16.69
N GLU A 393 -36.06 27.04 -17.67
CA GLU A 393 -35.25 28.11 -18.26
C GLU A 393 -35.20 29.36 -17.38
N GLU A 394 -36.20 29.56 -16.52
CA GLU A 394 -36.39 30.77 -15.71
C GLU A 394 -35.26 30.98 -14.68
N PRO A 395 -34.80 29.97 -13.91
CA PRO A 395 -33.71 30.13 -12.92
C PRO A 395 -32.34 30.42 -13.57
N LEU A 396 -32.02 29.76 -14.69
CA LEU A 396 -30.77 30.01 -15.43
C LEU A 396 -30.78 31.39 -16.10
N GLY A 397 -31.93 31.84 -16.60
CA GLY A 397 -32.11 33.20 -17.12
C GLY A 397 -31.91 34.26 -16.02
N GLN A 398 -32.46 34.03 -14.82
CA GLN A 398 -32.27 34.91 -13.67
C GLN A 398 -30.81 34.95 -13.19
N LEU A 399 -30.11 33.81 -13.17
CA LEU A 399 -28.67 33.76 -12.87
C LEU A 399 -27.85 34.54 -13.91
N THR A 400 -28.16 34.37 -15.20
CA THR A 400 -27.50 35.10 -16.29
C THR A 400 -27.64 36.61 -16.12
N ALA A 401 -28.85 37.09 -15.82
CA ALA A 401 -29.10 38.51 -15.58
C ALA A 401 -28.31 39.07 -14.37
N ALA A 402 -28.23 38.32 -13.26
CA ALA A 402 -27.43 38.73 -12.11
C ALA A 402 -25.92 38.81 -12.43
N LEU A 403 -25.41 37.85 -13.21
CA LEU A 403 -24.01 37.82 -13.62
C LEU A 403 -23.65 38.99 -14.57
N GLU A 404 -24.59 39.40 -15.43
CA GLU A 404 -24.44 40.59 -16.28
C GLU A 404 -24.45 41.90 -15.48
N GLU A 405 -25.33 41.99 -14.46
CA GLU A 405 -25.40 43.15 -13.57
C GLU A 405 -24.12 43.30 -12.72
N LEU A 406 -23.58 42.17 -12.24
CA LEU A 406 -22.27 42.14 -11.59
C LEU A 406 -21.17 42.65 -12.52
N ARG A 407 -21.18 42.29 -13.80
CA ARG A 407 -20.20 42.76 -14.79
C ARG A 407 -20.26 44.27 -15.00
N ALA A 408 -21.47 44.84 -15.10
CA ALA A 408 -21.64 46.28 -15.26
C ALA A 408 -21.02 47.06 -14.08
N SER A 409 -21.11 46.50 -12.87
CA SER A 409 -20.56 47.06 -11.63
C SER A 409 -19.02 47.01 -11.57
N MET A 410 -18.35 46.15 -12.36
CA MET A 410 -16.88 46.03 -12.38
C MET A 410 -16.14 47.26 -12.97
N THR A 411 -16.87 48.16 -13.62
CA THR A 411 -16.29 49.37 -14.23
C THR A 411 -15.90 50.45 -13.21
N ASN A 412 -16.40 50.38 -11.98
CA ASN A 412 -16.12 51.37 -10.93
C ASN A 412 -15.63 50.70 -9.62
N PRO A 413 -14.32 50.81 -9.29
CA PRO A 413 -13.74 50.13 -8.12
C PRO A 413 -14.19 50.68 -6.76
N SER A 414 -14.96 51.78 -6.73
CA SER A 414 -15.47 52.40 -5.48
C SER A 414 -16.79 51.78 -4.98
N GLN A 415 -17.45 50.91 -5.75
CA GLN A 415 -18.77 50.34 -5.44
C GLN A 415 -18.70 48.97 -4.74
N HIS A 416 -17.85 48.84 -3.72
CA HIS A 416 -17.64 47.57 -3.01
C HIS A 416 -18.94 46.98 -2.41
N ASP A 417 -19.78 47.82 -1.80
CA ASP A 417 -21.00 47.37 -1.12
C ASP A 417 -22.05 46.83 -2.10
N VAL A 418 -22.10 47.41 -3.31
CA VAL A 418 -22.98 46.95 -4.40
C VAL A 418 -22.51 45.59 -4.93
N ILE A 419 -21.20 45.41 -5.09
CA ILE A 419 -20.61 44.13 -5.51
C ILE A 419 -20.91 43.04 -4.48
N SER A 420 -20.82 43.35 -3.18
CA SER A 420 -21.14 42.39 -2.12
C SER A 420 -22.60 41.94 -2.14
N ALA A 421 -23.53 42.88 -2.31
CA ALA A 421 -24.95 42.58 -2.45
C ALA A 421 -25.23 41.72 -3.70
N GLN A 422 -24.60 42.04 -4.84
CA GLN A 422 -24.78 41.27 -6.08
C GLN A 422 -24.21 39.84 -5.97
N VAL A 423 -23.10 39.65 -5.27
CA VAL A 423 -22.54 38.30 -5.03
C VAL A 423 -23.46 37.45 -4.15
N ALA A 424 -24.15 38.04 -3.17
CA ALA A 424 -25.17 37.33 -2.38
C ALA A 424 -26.37 36.90 -3.25
N VAL A 425 -26.87 37.79 -4.12
CA VAL A 425 -27.96 37.48 -5.08
C VAL A 425 -27.55 36.36 -6.04
N ILE A 426 -26.30 36.37 -6.53
CA ILE A 426 -25.77 35.30 -7.38
C ILE A 426 -25.72 33.97 -6.63
N SER A 427 -25.31 33.97 -5.36
CA SER A 427 -25.26 32.75 -4.54
C SER A 427 -26.64 32.09 -4.39
N GLU A 428 -27.68 32.89 -4.12
CA GLU A 428 -29.07 32.42 -4.03
C GLU A 428 -29.58 31.87 -5.36
N ARG A 429 -29.40 32.62 -6.46
CA ARG A 429 -29.84 32.20 -7.81
C ARG A 429 -29.07 30.98 -8.32
N LEU A 430 -27.80 30.85 -7.95
CA LEU A 430 -26.98 29.69 -8.27
C LEU A 430 -27.46 28.43 -7.54
N ARG A 431 -27.86 28.54 -6.26
CA ARG A 431 -28.48 27.44 -5.50
C ARG A 431 -29.77 26.97 -6.18
N ALA A 432 -30.62 27.92 -6.58
CA ALA A 432 -31.86 27.64 -7.31
C ALA A 432 -31.60 26.99 -8.69
N ALA A 433 -30.58 27.44 -9.42
CA ALA A 433 -30.21 26.88 -10.73
C ALA A 433 -29.63 25.45 -10.64
N LEU A 434 -28.98 25.11 -9.52
CA LEU A 434 -28.45 23.77 -9.25
C LEU A 434 -29.50 22.81 -8.66
N GLY A 435 -30.69 23.30 -8.29
CA GLY A 435 -31.79 22.47 -7.80
C GLY A 435 -31.67 22.03 -6.34
N HIS A 436 -30.81 22.67 -5.54
CA HIS A 436 -30.71 22.40 -4.10
C HIS A 436 -31.88 23.05 -3.36
N THR A 437 -32.74 22.25 -2.72
CA THR A 437 -33.82 22.71 -1.82
C THR A 437 -33.29 23.01 -0.42
N ASP A 438 -33.92 23.96 0.27
CA ASP A 438 -33.53 24.44 1.62
C ASP A 438 -33.58 23.38 2.75
N ASP A 439 -33.91 22.10 2.46
CA ASP A 439 -34.04 21.02 3.44
C ASP A 439 -32.73 20.26 3.75
N ASP A 440 -31.61 20.59 3.09
CA ASP A 440 -30.31 19.90 3.25
C ASP A 440 -29.29 20.69 4.11
N ASP A 441 -29.80 21.50 5.05
CA ASP A 441 -29.00 22.18 6.07
C ASP A 441 -28.53 21.16 7.12
N SER A 442 -27.35 20.50 6.93
CA SER A 442 -26.43 20.06 8.01
C SER A 442 -25.41 18.96 7.65
N VAL A 443 -24.77 18.99 6.48
CA VAL A 443 -23.53 18.22 6.29
C VAL A 443 -22.42 19.13 5.78
N GLU A 444 -21.60 19.64 6.70
CA GLU A 444 -20.27 20.13 6.36
C GLU A 444 -19.53 18.98 5.64
N LEU A 445 -19.39 19.10 4.31
CA LEU A 445 -18.63 18.15 3.49
C LEU A 445 -17.16 18.24 3.90
N ALA A 446 -16.77 17.45 4.92
CA ALA A 446 -15.41 17.43 5.43
C ALA A 446 -14.38 17.00 4.36
N LYS A 447 -14.81 16.25 3.32
CA LYS A 447 -13.98 15.83 2.18
C LYS A 447 -14.77 15.80 0.87
N ILE A 448 -14.19 16.32 -0.20
CA ILE A 448 -14.76 16.27 -1.57
C ILE A 448 -14.20 15.06 -2.30
N GLN A 449 -15.03 14.11 -2.70
CA GLN A 449 -14.61 13.01 -3.56
C GLN A 449 -14.64 13.44 -5.03
N LEU A 450 -13.51 13.32 -5.73
CA LEU A 450 -13.40 13.73 -7.13
C LEU A 450 -12.73 12.64 -7.99
N SER A 451 -13.39 12.27 -9.09
CA SER A 451 -12.83 11.38 -10.11
C SER A 451 -12.14 12.22 -11.20
N ILE A 452 -10.80 12.22 -11.22
CA ILE A 452 -10.04 12.98 -12.24
C ILE A 452 -10.12 12.30 -13.61
N ASP A 453 -10.24 10.96 -13.67
CA ASP A 453 -10.23 10.21 -14.94
C ASP A 453 -11.58 10.19 -15.66
N THR A 454 -12.69 10.25 -14.92
CA THR A 454 -14.04 10.33 -15.49
C THR A 454 -14.89 11.35 -14.74
N PRO A 455 -14.58 12.66 -14.84
CA PRO A 455 -15.39 13.70 -14.20
C PRO A 455 -16.77 13.78 -14.86
N ARG A 456 -17.83 13.42 -14.13
CA ARG A 456 -19.22 13.48 -14.60
C ARG A 456 -19.95 14.62 -13.89
N LEU A 457 -20.68 15.41 -14.67
CA LEU A 457 -21.56 16.48 -14.19
C LEU A 457 -22.93 16.27 -14.82
N GLU A 458 -23.99 16.56 -14.07
CA GLU A 458 -25.32 16.60 -14.67
C GLU A 458 -25.41 17.74 -15.69
N PRO A 459 -26.24 17.63 -16.75
CA PRO A 459 -26.35 18.67 -17.77
C PRO A 459 -26.70 20.07 -17.21
N ARG A 460 -27.51 20.13 -16.13
CA ARG A 460 -27.89 21.38 -15.46
C ARG A 460 -26.72 22.00 -14.70
N GLU A 461 -26.00 21.20 -13.91
CA GLU A 461 -24.79 21.63 -13.21
C GLU A 461 -23.73 22.12 -14.19
N HIS A 462 -23.55 21.39 -15.30
CA HIS A 462 -22.62 21.78 -16.35
C HIS A 462 -22.93 23.18 -16.89
N MET A 463 -24.19 23.45 -17.26
CA MET A 463 -24.59 24.77 -17.80
C MET A 463 -24.42 25.89 -16.77
N ALA A 464 -24.83 25.68 -15.52
CA ALA A 464 -24.73 26.68 -14.47
C ALA A 464 -23.27 27.02 -14.11
N VAL A 465 -22.42 25.99 -13.97
CA VAL A 465 -20.99 26.15 -13.64
C VAL A 465 -20.22 26.77 -14.81
N ASP A 466 -20.50 26.37 -16.05
CA ASP A 466 -19.82 26.95 -17.23
C ASP A 466 -20.18 28.43 -17.39
N LEU A 467 -21.44 28.81 -17.13
CA LEU A 467 -21.88 30.20 -17.09
C LEU A 467 -21.15 31.00 -15.99
N LEU A 468 -21.03 30.43 -14.79
CA LEU A 468 -20.33 31.04 -13.66
C LEU A 468 -18.84 31.26 -13.95
N LEU A 469 -18.14 30.23 -14.46
CA LEU A 469 -16.72 30.32 -14.82
C LEU A 469 -16.49 31.31 -15.97
N THR A 470 -17.38 31.31 -16.96
CA THR A 470 -17.33 32.27 -18.07
C THR A 470 -17.52 33.69 -17.58
N SER A 471 -18.49 33.92 -16.68
CA SER A 471 -18.69 35.22 -16.07
C SER A 471 -17.51 35.66 -15.21
N PHE A 472 -16.88 34.75 -14.46
CA PHE A 472 -15.66 35.05 -13.70
C PHE A 472 -14.54 35.56 -14.62
N CYS A 473 -14.29 34.84 -15.73
CA CYS A 473 -13.30 35.26 -16.72
C CYS A 473 -13.65 36.63 -17.29
N GLN A 474 -14.90 36.87 -17.70
CA GLN A 474 -15.35 38.14 -18.26
C GLN A 474 -15.21 39.30 -17.27
N ASN A 475 -15.59 39.09 -16.00
CA ASN A 475 -15.49 40.11 -14.95
C ASN A 475 -14.04 40.49 -14.65
N LEU A 476 -13.12 39.51 -14.63
CA LEU A 476 -11.70 39.77 -14.48
C LEU A 476 -11.15 40.64 -15.61
N MET A 477 -11.56 40.37 -16.84
CA MET A 477 -11.12 41.14 -18.01
C MET A 477 -11.64 42.57 -17.98
N THR A 478 -12.92 42.77 -17.62
CA THR A 478 -13.52 44.09 -17.42
C THR A 478 -12.81 44.86 -16.32
N ALA A 479 -12.59 44.25 -15.16
CA ALA A 479 -11.88 44.88 -14.04
C ALA A 479 -10.42 45.24 -14.41
N SER A 480 -9.72 44.35 -15.12
CA SER A 480 -8.33 44.55 -15.56
C SER A 480 -8.17 45.65 -16.61
N SER A 481 -9.23 45.97 -17.36
CA SER A 481 -9.24 47.10 -18.29
C SER A 481 -9.25 48.46 -17.58
N VAL A 482 -9.79 48.51 -16.36
CA VAL A 482 -9.95 49.74 -15.56
C VAL A 482 -8.81 49.92 -14.56
N ALA A 483 -8.44 48.85 -13.85
CA ALA A 483 -7.46 48.90 -12.77
C ALA A 483 -6.54 47.64 -12.75
N PRO A 484 -5.27 47.77 -12.32
CA PRO A 484 -4.40 46.62 -12.09
C PRO A 484 -4.92 45.74 -10.93
N PRO A 485 -4.55 44.44 -10.86
CA PRO A 485 -5.06 43.49 -9.85
C PRO A 485 -5.03 43.97 -8.40
N GLU A 486 -3.97 44.67 -7.98
CA GLU A 486 -3.83 45.27 -6.65
C GLU A 486 -4.98 46.23 -6.27
N ARG A 487 -5.58 46.90 -7.28
CA ARG A 487 -6.60 47.95 -7.08
C ARG A 487 -8.01 47.54 -7.52
N GLN A 488 -8.22 46.25 -7.82
CA GLN A 488 -9.52 45.74 -8.27
C GLN A 488 -10.51 45.52 -7.10
N GLY A 489 -10.05 45.54 -5.85
CA GLY A 489 -10.88 45.26 -4.68
C GLY A 489 -11.12 43.75 -4.47
N PRO A 490 -11.78 43.35 -3.37
CA PRO A 490 -11.91 41.94 -2.94
C PRO A 490 -13.02 41.15 -3.65
N TRP A 491 -13.60 41.65 -4.74
CA TRP A 491 -14.75 41.03 -5.42
C TRP A 491 -14.52 39.57 -5.78
N ALA A 492 -13.32 39.23 -6.29
CA ALA A 492 -12.99 37.88 -6.71
C ALA A 492 -12.84 36.93 -5.52
N THR A 493 -12.25 37.41 -4.41
CA THR A 493 -12.18 36.65 -3.15
C THR A 493 -13.58 36.43 -2.57
N LEU A 494 -14.47 37.42 -2.64
CA LEU A 494 -15.85 37.30 -2.18
C LEU A 494 -16.65 36.29 -3.01
N LEU A 495 -16.53 36.35 -4.34
CA LEU A 495 -17.18 35.41 -5.25
C LEU A 495 -16.69 33.98 -5.02
N VAL A 496 -15.37 33.78 -4.85
CA VAL A 496 -14.82 32.46 -4.52
C VAL A 496 -15.33 31.95 -3.17
N ARG A 497 -15.37 32.78 -2.12
CA ARG A 497 -15.95 32.40 -0.82
C ARG A 497 -17.40 31.97 -0.92
N THR A 498 -18.20 32.63 -1.76
CA THR A 498 -19.59 32.19 -2.00
C THR A 498 -19.68 30.89 -2.79
N MET A 499 -18.64 30.53 -3.55
CA MET A 499 -18.54 29.24 -4.25
C MET A 499 -18.08 28.11 -3.35
N CYS A 500 -17.43 28.39 -2.20
CA CYS A 500 -16.87 27.39 -1.26
C CYS A 500 -17.91 26.49 -0.54
N GLY A 501 -19.20 26.61 -0.83
CA GLY A 501 -20.26 25.73 -0.33
C GLY A 501 -20.57 24.56 -1.28
N HIS A 502 -21.85 24.20 -1.42
CA HIS A 502 -22.33 23.06 -2.24
C HIS A 502 -21.93 23.08 -3.72
N VAL A 503 -21.48 24.24 -4.24
CA VAL A 503 -21.12 24.41 -5.65
C VAL A 503 -19.68 24.00 -5.94
N LEU A 504 -18.82 23.98 -4.91
CA LEU A 504 -17.39 23.72 -5.06
C LEU A 504 -17.08 22.37 -5.72
N PRO A 505 -17.73 21.23 -5.36
CA PRO A 505 -17.49 19.95 -6.04
C PRO A 505 -17.78 19.99 -7.54
N ALA A 506 -18.87 20.63 -7.94
CA ALA A 506 -19.25 20.77 -9.35
C ALA A 506 -18.26 21.66 -10.11
N VAL A 507 -17.82 22.76 -9.49
CA VAL A 507 -16.78 23.66 -10.03
C VAL A 507 -15.46 22.92 -10.22
N LEU A 508 -14.98 22.20 -9.20
CA LEU A 508 -13.73 21.43 -9.29
C LEU A 508 -13.82 20.34 -10.36
N THR A 509 -14.95 19.66 -10.48
CA THR A 509 -15.19 18.64 -11.51
C THR A 509 -15.16 19.26 -12.91
N ARG A 510 -15.75 20.44 -13.11
CA ARG A 510 -15.68 21.16 -14.39
C ARG A 510 -14.25 21.64 -14.69
N LEU A 511 -13.52 22.14 -13.69
CA LEU A 511 -12.11 22.50 -13.83
C LEU A 511 -11.25 21.29 -14.24
N CYS A 512 -11.54 20.10 -13.72
CA CYS A 512 -10.86 18.88 -14.16
C CYS A 512 -11.11 18.61 -15.65
N GLN A 513 -12.35 18.74 -16.13
CA GLN A 513 -12.67 18.61 -17.55
C GLN A 513 -11.94 19.66 -18.41
N LEU A 514 -11.97 20.92 -17.99
CA LEU A 514 -11.39 22.05 -18.72
C LEU A 514 -9.86 21.94 -18.80
N LEU A 515 -9.19 21.73 -17.68
CA LEU A 515 -7.72 21.75 -17.61
C LEU A 515 -7.08 20.47 -18.19
N ARG A 516 -7.69 19.30 -17.96
CA ARG A 516 -7.10 18.01 -18.38
C ARG A 516 -7.45 17.63 -19.81
N HIS A 517 -8.70 17.85 -20.24
CA HIS A 517 -9.17 17.40 -21.56
C HIS A 517 -9.29 18.54 -22.58
N GLN A 518 -9.72 19.74 -22.15
CA GLN A 518 -10.00 20.86 -23.06
C GLN A 518 -8.90 21.94 -23.05
N GLY A 519 -7.82 21.76 -22.28
CA GLY A 519 -6.81 22.80 -22.02
C GLY A 519 -6.26 23.49 -23.28
N PRO A 520 -5.77 22.75 -24.29
CA PRO A 520 -5.24 23.33 -25.52
C PRO A 520 -6.27 24.16 -26.34
N SER A 521 -7.57 23.93 -26.13
CA SER A 521 -8.65 24.64 -26.83
C SER A 521 -9.09 25.94 -26.14
N LEU A 522 -8.59 26.23 -24.94
CA LEU A 522 -8.97 27.41 -24.17
C LEU A 522 -8.38 28.70 -24.76
N SER A 523 -9.20 29.75 -24.79
CA SER A 523 -8.80 31.09 -25.23
C SER A 523 -7.91 31.78 -24.18
N ALA A 524 -7.13 32.78 -24.61
CA ALA A 524 -6.27 33.55 -23.69
C ALA A 524 -7.02 34.18 -22.49
N PRO A 525 -8.22 34.79 -22.67
CA PRO A 525 -9.04 35.26 -21.55
C PRO A 525 -9.46 34.16 -20.58
N HIS A 526 -9.80 32.95 -21.09
CA HIS A 526 -10.14 31.82 -20.22
C HIS A 526 -8.92 31.37 -19.41
N ILE A 527 -7.73 31.29 -20.01
CA ILE A 527 -6.50 30.91 -19.31
C ILE A 527 -6.18 31.90 -18.17
N LEU A 528 -6.31 33.21 -18.43
CA LEU A 528 -6.07 34.24 -17.41
C LEU A 528 -7.11 34.20 -16.29
N GLY A 529 -8.39 34.04 -16.64
CA GLY A 529 -9.48 33.91 -15.69
C GLY A 529 -9.30 32.71 -14.77
N LEU A 530 -9.03 31.54 -15.35
CA LEU A 530 -8.81 30.31 -14.57
C LEU A 530 -7.51 30.36 -13.75
N GLY A 531 -6.45 31.02 -14.25
CA GLY A 531 -5.22 31.24 -13.49
C GLY A 531 -5.44 32.13 -12.26
N ALA A 532 -6.20 33.23 -12.40
CA ALA A 532 -6.58 34.07 -11.27
C ALA A 532 -7.52 33.35 -10.29
N LEU A 533 -8.47 32.55 -10.80
CA LEU A 533 -9.35 31.73 -9.96
C LEU A 533 -8.55 30.75 -9.09
N ALA A 534 -7.52 30.11 -9.64
CA ALA A 534 -6.63 29.21 -8.88
C ALA A 534 -5.92 29.95 -7.74
N VAL A 535 -5.47 31.18 -7.96
CA VAL A 535 -4.85 32.03 -6.92
C VAL A 535 -5.85 32.36 -5.80
N HIS A 536 -7.10 32.71 -6.12
CA HIS A 536 -8.12 33.03 -5.11
C HIS A 536 -8.65 31.80 -4.35
N LEU A 537 -8.67 30.62 -4.99
CA LEU A 537 -8.92 29.36 -4.30
C LEU A 537 -7.78 29.07 -3.32
N GLY A 538 -6.52 29.31 -3.68
CA GLY A 538 -5.39 29.20 -2.75
C GLY A 538 -5.42 30.21 -1.61
N GLU A 539 -5.81 31.47 -1.88
CA GLU A 539 -6.03 32.49 -0.84
C GLU A 539 -7.09 32.06 0.19
N SER A 540 -8.04 31.22 -0.22
CA SER A 540 -9.12 30.69 0.63
C SER A 540 -8.83 29.30 1.20
N ARG A 541 -7.57 28.83 1.17
CA ARG A 541 -7.18 27.46 1.58
C ARG A 541 -7.72 27.04 2.95
N SER A 542 -7.73 27.93 3.93
CA SER A 542 -8.21 27.62 5.29
C SER A 542 -9.72 27.38 5.39
N ALA A 543 -10.49 27.82 4.40
CA ALA A 543 -11.94 27.68 4.33
C ALA A 543 -12.40 26.58 3.34
N LEU A 544 -11.47 25.94 2.64
CA LEU A 544 -11.77 24.90 1.65
C LEU A 544 -11.60 23.50 2.24
N PRO A 545 -12.53 22.57 1.98
CA PRO A 545 -12.36 21.17 2.39
C PRO A 545 -11.25 20.48 1.58
N GLU A 546 -10.71 19.40 2.13
CA GLU A 546 -9.74 18.56 1.42
C GLU A 546 -10.42 17.75 0.31
N VAL A 547 -9.70 17.50 -0.78
CA VAL A 547 -10.15 16.74 -1.94
C VAL A 547 -9.55 15.34 -1.91
N ASP A 548 -10.41 14.32 -1.92
CA ASP A 548 -10.03 12.92 -2.09
C ASP A 548 -10.09 12.56 -3.58
N VAL A 549 -8.91 12.41 -4.17
CA VAL A 549 -8.72 11.96 -5.53
C VAL A 549 -8.62 10.44 -5.45
N GLY A 550 -9.65 9.72 -5.91
CA GLY A 550 -9.85 8.29 -5.65
C GLY A 550 -8.61 7.37 -5.79
N PRO A 551 -8.69 6.12 -5.28
CA PRO A 551 -7.51 5.27 -5.06
C PRO A 551 -6.63 5.07 -6.32
N PRO A 552 -5.29 5.08 -6.18
CA PRO A 552 -4.54 4.61 -5.00
C PRO A 552 -3.70 5.66 -4.24
N ALA A 553 -3.89 6.97 -4.47
CA ALA A 553 -2.99 7.98 -3.92
C ALA A 553 -3.52 8.59 -2.60
N ALA A 554 -3.07 7.99 -1.49
CA ALA A 554 -3.06 8.53 -0.12
C ALA A 554 -4.36 8.51 0.69
N THR A 555 -4.23 7.99 1.91
CA THR A 555 -5.17 8.10 3.04
C THR A 555 -5.34 9.55 3.57
N VAL A 556 -4.78 10.55 2.87
CA VAL A 556 -4.66 11.95 3.28
C VAL A 556 -5.30 12.80 2.19
N GLY A 557 -6.25 13.66 2.56
CA GLY A 557 -6.92 14.52 1.58
C GLY A 557 -5.96 15.58 1.02
N LEU A 558 -6.12 15.90 -0.26
CA LEU A 558 -5.28 16.88 -0.95
C LEU A 558 -5.92 18.28 -0.85
N PRO A 559 -5.17 19.33 -0.49
CA PRO A 559 -5.70 20.68 -0.53
C PRO A 559 -5.94 21.12 -1.99
N VAL A 560 -6.97 21.94 -2.22
CA VAL A 560 -7.39 22.38 -3.56
C VAL A 560 -6.26 22.97 -4.43
N PRO A 561 -5.29 23.77 -3.92
CA PRO A 561 -4.17 24.26 -4.73
C PRO A 561 -3.27 23.15 -5.31
N GLU A 562 -3.12 22.03 -4.61
CA GLU A 562 -2.32 20.89 -5.06
C GLU A 562 -3.06 20.08 -6.15
N LEU A 563 -4.40 20.17 -6.21
CA LEU A 563 -5.19 19.56 -7.29
C LEU A 563 -4.76 20.09 -8.67
N PHE A 564 -4.50 21.39 -8.80
CA PHE A 564 -4.06 21.99 -10.07
C PHE A 564 -2.74 21.40 -10.58
N GLU A 565 -1.85 20.98 -9.68
CA GLU A 565 -0.63 20.28 -10.08
C GLU A 565 -0.97 18.96 -10.77
N ASN A 566 -1.89 18.17 -10.22
CA ASN A 566 -2.32 16.89 -10.79
C ASN A 566 -3.05 17.05 -12.14
N LEU A 567 -3.78 18.16 -12.32
CA LEU A 567 -4.54 18.43 -13.56
C LEU A 567 -3.66 18.88 -14.73
N LEU A 568 -2.60 19.63 -14.45
CA LEU A 568 -1.72 20.19 -15.48
C LEU A 568 -0.66 19.15 -15.90
N THR A 569 -0.94 18.37 -16.94
CA THR A 569 0.02 17.37 -17.44
C THR A 569 1.03 17.96 -18.42
N CYS A 570 2.28 17.51 -18.34
CA CYS A 570 3.36 17.92 -19.25
C CYS A 570 3.69 16.82 -20.29
N ARG A 571 2.70 16.11 -20.84
CA ARG A 571 2.93 14.91 -21.67
C ARG A 571 3.14 15.19 -23.16
N THR A 572 2.48 16.21 -23.71
CA THR A 572 2.44 16.50 -25.15
C THR A 572 2.73 17.97 -25.41
N ARG A 573 3.08 18.32 -26.65
CA ARG A 573 3.30 19.71 -27.08
C ARG A 573 2.13 20.63 -26.69
N GLY A 574 0.90 20.18 -26.94
CA GLY A 574 -0.30 20.94 -26.59
C GLY A 574 -0.44 21.17 -25.09
N SER A 575 -0.15 20.14 -24.28
CA SER A 575 -0.27 20.22 -22.83
C SER A 575 0.89 21.00 -22.19
N LEU A 576 2.11 20.91 -22.72
CA LEU A 576 3.28 21.69 -22.31
C LEU A 576 3.06 23.19 -22.52
N LEU A 577 2.64 23.58 -23.73
CA LEU A 577 2.34 24.98 -24.05
C LEU A 577 1.17 25.51 -23.24
N PHE A 578 0.13 24.70 -23.03
CA PHE A 578 -0.99 25.07 -22.16
C PHE A 578 -0.55 25.26 -20.70
N CYS A 579 0.23 24.33 -20.14
CA CYS A 579 0.76 24.42 -18.79
C CYS A 579 1.64 25.67 -18.63
N LEU A 580 2.48 26.00 -19.61
CA LEU A 580 3.30 27.21 -19.59
C LEU A 580 2.41 28.46 -19.52
N LYS A 581 1.40 28.56 -20.38
CA LYS A 581 0.47 29.70 -20.40
C LYS A 581 -0.27 29.84 -19.08
N PHE A 582 -0.79 28.74 -18.55
CA PHE A 582 -1.52 28.72 -17.28
C PHE A 582 -0.63 29.13 -16.10
N CYS A 583 0.57 28.55 -15.98
CA CYS A 583 1.52 28.92 -14.93
C CYS A 583 1.95 30.39 -15.03
N THR A 584 2.22 30.87 -16.25
CA THR A 584 2.58 32.28 -16.50
C THR A 584 1.44 33.21 -16.05
N ALA A 585 0.19 32.86 -16.37
CA ALA A 585 -0.99 33.61 -15.96
C ALA A 585 -1.16 33.66 -14.43
N ALA A 586 -1.14 32.50 -13.77
CA ALA A 586 -1.34 32.38 -12.33
C ALA A 586 -0.26 33.11 -11.51
N ILE A 587 1.02 32.90 -11.85
CA ILE A 587 2.16 33.52 -11.16
C ILE A 587 2.21 35.03 -11.44
N SER A 588 1.95 35.46 -12.68
CA SER A 588 1.90 36.91 -12.99
C SER A 588 0.77 37.60 -12.22
N TYR A 589 -0.40 36.94 -12.10
CA TYR A 589 -1.52 37.48 -11.36
C TYR A 589 -1.21 37.60 -9.86
N SER A 590 -0.63 36.55 -9.25
CA SER A 590 -0.30 36.56 -7.82
C SER A 590 0.71 37.64 -7.47
N LEU A 591 1.76 37.83 -8.29
CA LEU A 591 2.75 38.88 -8.09
C LEU A 591 2.17 40.28 -8.28
N CYS A 592 1.24 40.46 -9.22
CA CYS A 592 0.56 41.74 -9.42
C CYS A 592 -0.49 42.05 -8.34
N LYS A 593 -1.14 41.03 -7.75
CA LYS A 593 -2.15 41.21 -6.70
C LYS A 593 -1.51 41.46 -5.32
N PHE A 594 -0.39 40.80 -5.03
CA PHE A 594 0.27 40.83 -3.72
C PHE A 594 1.71 41.37 -3.79
N PRO A 595 1.95 42.61 -4.26
CA PRO A 595 3.30 43.13 -4.48
C PRO A 595 4.11 43.38 -3.20
N SER A 596 3.45 43.52 -2.05
CA SER A 596 4.04 43.92 -0.76
C SER A 596 3.96 42.84 0.34
N GLN A 597 3.42 41.66 0.05
CA GLN A 597 3.28 40.58 1.02
C GLN A 597 4.55 39.72 1.09
N SER A 598 4.80 39.08 2.25
CA SER A 598 5.93 38.18 2.44
C SER A 598 5.86 36.98 1.47
N LEU A 599 7.01 36.51 0.98
CA LEU A 599 7.14 35.39 0.04
C LEU A 599 6.39 34.13 0.49
N GLY A 600 6.33 33.86 1.81
CA GLY A 600 5.56 32.73 2.37
C GLY A 600 4.05 32.77 2.10
N VAL A 601 3.44 33.96 1.95
CA VAL A 601 2.01 34.08 1.62
C VAL A 601 1.76 33.76 0.14
N LEU A 602 2.69 34.11 -0.75
CA LEU A 602 2.64 33.72 -2.16
C LEU A 602 2.74 32.19 -2.32
N CYS A 603 3.62 31.53 -1.55
CA CYS A 603 3.71 30.07 -1.50
C CYS A 603 2.47 29.40 -0.90
N SER A 604 1.69 30.10 -0.08
CA SER A 604 0.44 29.55 0.46
C SER A 604 -0.73 29.60 -0.54
N CYS A 605 -0.70 30.55 -1.50
CA CYS A 605 -1.75 30.75 -2.50
C CYS A 605 -1.54 29.91 -3.78
N LEU A 606 -0.32 29.48 -4.06
CA LEU A 606 0.04 28.65 -5.22
C LEU A 606 0.67 27.35 -4.74
N SER A 607 0.41 26.23 -5.43
CA SER A 607 1.15 25.00 -5.14
C SER A 607 2.62 25.14 -5.55
N SER A 608 3.54 24.66 -4.71
CA SER A 608 4.97 24.62 -5.02
C SER A 608 5.24 23.85 -6.32
N GLY A 609 4.49 22.77 -6.57
CA GLY A 609 4.54 22.01 -7.81
C GLY A 609 4.21 22.82 -9.07
N LEU A 610 3.29 23.79 -9.01
CA LEU A 610 2.99 24.66 -10.15
C LEU A 610 4.16 25.58 -10.49
N ILE A 611 4.86 26.10 -9.47
CA ILE A 611 6.05 26.93 -9.65
C ILE A 611 7.23 26.10 -10.17
N LYS A 612 7.42 24.87 -9.66
CA LYS A 612 8.42 23.92 -10.18
C LYS A 612 8.16 23.55 -11.64
N LYS A 613 6.89 23.32 -12.03
CA LYS A 613 6.50 23.12 -13.44
C LYS A 613 6.82 24.33 -14.30
N PHE A 614 6.60 25.55 -13.81
CA PHE A 614 6.97 26.76 -14.54
C PHE A 614 8.49 26.85 -14.75
N GLN A 615 9.30 26.63 -13.71
CA GLN A 615 10.77 26.59 -13.82
C GLN A 615 11.23 25.59 -14.87
N PHE A 616 10.71 24.35 -14.80
CA PHE A 616 10.99 23.29 -15.76
C PHE A 616 10.65 23.71 -17.19
N LEU A 617 9.44 24.24 -17.42
CA LEU A 617 8.96 24.60 -18.75
C LEU A 617 9.74 25.76 -19.36
N VAL A 618 10.08 26.78 -18.56
CA VAL A 618 10.87 27.93 -19.03
C VAL A 618 12.28 27.51 -19.42
N LEU A 619 12.95 26.73 -18.55
CA LEU A 619 14.30 26.21 -18.83
C LEU A 619 14.30 25.25 -20.04
N ARG A 620 13.24 24.45 -20.21
CA ARG A 620 13.11 23.52 -21.33
C ARG A 620 12.86 24.23 -22.66
N LEU A 621 11.84 25.09 -22.72
CA LEU A 621 11.35 25.66 -23.98
C LEU A 621 12.13 26.88 -24.46
N PHE A 622 12.79 27.61 -23.56
CA PHE A 622 13.47 28.86 -23.88
C PHE A 622 14.97 28.79 -23.54
N PRO A 623 15.84 28.57 -24.54
CA PRO A 623 17.29 28.59 -24.34
C PRO A 623 17.81 29.91 -23.77
N GLU A 624 17.13 31.03 -24.04
CA GLU A 624 17.48 32.36 -23.52
C GLU A 624 17.41 32.43 -22.00
N ALA A 625 16.57 31.59 -21.38
CA ALA A 625 16.42 31.51 -19.93
C ALA A 625 17.61 30.86 -19.21
N ARG A 626 18.45 30.13 -19.95
CA ARG A 626 19.62 29.38 -19.45
C ARG A 626 20.88 30.25 -19.39
N GLN A 627 20.92 31.34 -20.13
CA GLN A 627 22.06 32.26 -20.14
C GLN A 627 22.05 33.15 -18.89
N PRO A 628 23.24 33.56 -18.38
CA PRO A 628 23.32 34.50 -17.28
C PRO A 628 22.63 35.82 -17.66
N LEU A 629 21.71 36.25 -16.79
CA LEU A 629 20.78 37.36 -17.05
C LEU A 629 21.52 38.68 -17.30
N SER A 630 21.19 39.36 -18.39
CA SER A 630 21.49 40.79 -18.55
C SER A 630 20.54 41.60 -17.67
N GLN A 631 21.03 42.65 -17.00
CA GLN A 631 20.32 43.45 -15.99
C GLN A 631 19.18 44.34 -16.56
N ASN A 632 18.44 43.90 -17.57
CA ASN A 632 17.26 44.62 -18.06
C ASN A 632 16.00 44.10 -17.36
N ALA A 633 15.74 44.65 -16.18
CA ALA A 633 14.49 44.42 -15.44
C ALA A 633 13.34 45.13 -16.17
N ALA A 634 12.63 44.40 -17.04
CA ALA A 634 11.35 44.88 -17.55
C ALA A 634 10.29 44.78 -16.43
N SER A 635 9.52 45.85 -16.22
CA SER A 635 8.40 45.83 -15.27
C SER A 635 7.35 44.81 -15.72
N LEU A 636 6.92 43.93 -14.81
CA LEU A 636 5.85 42.97 -15.06
C LEU A 636 4.54 43.74 -15.28
N SER A 637 4.05 43.78 -16.51
CA SER A 637 2.80 44.46 -16.84
C SER A 637 1.72 43.39 -17.02
N TRP A 638 0.62 43.51 -16.25
CA TRP A 638 -0.58 42.68 -16.44
C TRP A 638 -1.34 43.05 -17.73
N ARG A 639 -1.10 44.26 -18.27
CA ARG A 639 -1.83 44.81 -19.43
C ARG A 639 -1.61 44.09 -20.78
N PRO A 640 -0.39 43.65 -21.14
CA PRO A 640 -0.13 42.90 -22.36
C PRO A 640 -0.75 41.50 -22.39
N LEU A 641 -0.93 40.88 -21.21
CA LEU A 641 -1.36 39.48 -21.10
C LEU A 641 -2.83 39.28 -21.48
N TYR A 642 -3.71 40.21 -21.11
CA TYR A 642 -5.15 40.11 -21.39
C TYR A 642 -5.53 40.46 -22.83
N LEU A 643 -4.58 40.92 -23.65
CA LEU A 643 -4.85 41.24 -25.06
C LEU A 643 -4.89 39.96 -25.91
N PRO A 644 -5.80 39.85 -26.90
CA PRO A 644 -5.92 38.66 -27.75
C PRO A 644 -4.63 38.27 -28.51
N SER A 645 -3.70 39.22 -28.71
CA SER A 645 -2.41 39.03 -29.38
C SER A 645 -1.24 38.81 -28.41
N ALA A 646 -1.50 38.37 -27.18
CA ALA A 646 -0.48 38.22 -26.14
C ALA A 646 0.63 37.25 -26.57
N ASP A 647 1.87 37.74 -26.58
CA ASP A 647 3.07 36.92 -26.75
C ASP A 647 3.42 36.27 -25.41
N TRP A 648 2.89 35.06 -25.20
CA TRP A 648 3.10 34.27 -24.00
C TRP A 648 4.57 33.91 -23.75
N GLN A 649 5.39 33.82 -24.79
CA GLN A 649 6.84 33.57 -24.65
C GLN A 649 7.52 34.77 -24.01
N ARG A 650 7.27 35.98 -24.52
CA ARG A 650 7.84 37.20 -23.92
C ARG A 650 7.36 37.41 -22.50
N ALA A 651 6.10 37.09 -22.20
CA ALA A 651 5.55 37.21 -20.86
C ALA A 651 6.16 36.21 -19.87
N ALA A 652 6.38 34.96 -20.29
CA ALA A 652 7.07 33.97 -19.47
C ALA A 652 8.52 34.37 -19.19
N LEU A 653 9.23 34.90 -20.20
CA LEU A 653 10.60 35.40 -20.04
C LEU A 653 10.67 36.65 -19.16
N SER A 654 9.75 37.59 -19.28
CA SER A 654 9.70 38.77 -18.40
C SER A 654 9.38 38.41 -16.95
N LEU A 655 8.55 37.38 -16.73
CA LEU A 655 8.33 36.80 -15.42
C LEU A 655 9.60 36.11 -14.88
N TRP A 656 10.31 35.35 -15.73
CA TRP A 656 11.57 34.70 -15.38
C TRP A 656 12.66 35.68 -14.95
N THR A 657 12.72 36.88 -15.53
CA THR A 657 13.70 37.92 -15.15
C THR A 657 13.23 38.80 -13.98
N HIS A 658 12.00 38.62 -13.49
CA HIS A 658 11.42 39.46 -12.44
C HIS A 658 12.10 39.24 -11.08
N ARG A 659 12.46 40.33 -10.40
CA ARG A 659 13.21 40.30 -9.13
C ARG A 659 12.50 39.51 -8.03
N THR A 660 11.22 39.81 -7.76
CA THR A 660 10.45 39.14 -6.70
C THR A 660 10.30 37.64 -6.97
N PHE A 661 10.20 37.26 -8.25
CA PHE A 661 10.14 35.85 -8.63
C PHE A 661 11.49 35.15 -8.39
N ARG A 662 12.62 35.83 -8.66
CA ARG A 662 13.96 35.30 -8.35
C ARG A 662 14.25 35.17 -6.86
N GLU A 663 13.72 36.08 -6.05
CA GLU A 663 13.80 35.96 -4.60
C GLU A 663 12.97 34.76 -4.10
N LEU A 664 11.79 34.52 -4.70
CA LEU A 664 10.96 33.33 -4.42
C LEU A 664 11.65 32.00 -4.74
N LEU A 665 12.47 31.95 -5.80
CA LEU A 665 13.20 30.73 -6.20
C LEU A 665 14.32 30.33 -5.23
N LYS A 666 14.65 31.15 -4.23
CA LYS A 666 15.65 30.83 -3.19
C LYS A 666 15.07 30.06 -2.01
N GLU A 667 13.74 29.93 -1.94
CA GLU A 667 13.06 29.17 -0.89
C GLU A 667 13.14 27.66 -1.20
N ASP A 668 13.54 26.86 -0.22
CA ASP A 668 13.80 25.42 -0.37
C ASP A 668 12.59 24.64 -0.91
N ASP A 669 11.37 25.00 -0.50
CA ASP A 669 10.12 24.33 -0.91
C ASP A 669 9.77 24.51 -2.40
N VAL A 670 10.30 25.56 -3.02
CA VAL A 670 9.94 25.98 -4.38
C VAL A 670 11.04 25.62 -5.39
N GLN A 671 12.26 25.37 -4.92
CA GLN A 671 13.39 25.05 -5.79
C GLN A 671 13.16 23.75 -6.58
N LEU A 672 13.40 23.80 -7.89
CA LEU A 672 13.35 22.63 -8.75
C LEU A 672 14.59 21.77 -8.49
N THR A 673 14.42 20.60 -7.86
CA THR A 673 15.51 19.66 -7.61
C THR A 673 15.78 18.77 -8.82
N TYR A 674 16.95 18.10 -8.85
CA TYR A 674 17.28 17.13 -9.90
C TYR A 674 16.23 16.00 -10.01
N ARG A 675 15.73 15.53 -8.86
CA ARG A 675 14.69 14.51 -8.79
C ARG A 675 13.36 15.00 -9.34
N ASP A 676 12.96 16.23 -9.02
CA ASP A 676 11.73 16.84 -9.55
C ASP A 676 11.81 17.00 -11.07
N TRP A 677 12.95 17.45 -11.59
CA TRP A 677 13.20 17.55 -13.03
C TRP A 677 13.06 16.19 -13.73
N LEU A 678 13.67 15.13 -13.19
CA LEU A 678 13.56 13.77 -13.72
C LEU A 678 12.11 13.28 -13.78
N HIS A 679 11.32 13.51 -12.73
CA HIS A 679 9.92 13.10 -12.72
C HIS A 679 9.08 13.81 -13.78
N LEU A 680 9.30 15.11 -14.00
CA LEU A 680 8.61 15.87 -15.05
C LEU A 680 9.05 15.45 -16.45
N GLU A 681 10.34 15.18 -16.65
CA GLU A 681 10.91 14.77 -17.93
C GLU A 681 10.49 13.35 -18.34
N LEU A 682 10.37 12.43 -17.38
CA LEU A 682 9.91 11.05 -17.61
C LEU A 682 8.43 10.96 -18.03
N GLU A 683 7.61 11.96 -17.68
CA GLU A 683 6.20 12.04 -18.09
C GLU A 683 6.02 12.46 -19.57
N ILE A 684 7.03 13.08 -20.19
CA ILE A 684 6.97 13.56 -21.58
C ILE A 684 6.97 12.39 -22.55
N ARG A 685 6.11 12.47 -23.58
CA ARG A 685 6.12 11.54 -24.71
C ARG A 685 6.98 12.11 -25.85
N PRO A 686 8.13 11.51 -26.17
CA PRO A 686 9.04 12.01 -27.20
C PRO A 686 8.37 12.20 -28.57
N GLU A 687 7.38 11.37 -28.91
CA GLU A 687 6.75 11.36 -30.24
C GLU A 687 5.87 12.59 -30.49
N VAL A 688 5.39 13.24 -29.43
CA VAL A 688 4.44 14.35 -29.49
C VAL A 688 4.95 15.56 -28.71
N ASP A 689 6.28 15.68 -28.54
CA ASP A 689 6.91 16.78 -27.82
C ASP A 689 6.95 18.09 -28.63
N ALA A 690 7.23 19.20 -27.96
CA ALA A 690 7.48 20.51 -28.54
C ALA A 690 8.90 20.64 -29.14
N LEU A 691 9.89 19.95 -28.56
CA LEU A 691 11.29 19.96 -28.98
C LEU A 691 11.58 18.84 -29.99
N SER A 692 12.47 19.10 -30.94
CA SER A 692 13.06 18.06 -31.80
C SER A 692 14.01 17.15 -31.02
N ASP A 693 14.32 15.96 -31.57
CA ASP A 693 15.20 14.99 -30.92
C ASP A 693 16.58 15.60 -30.57
N THR A 694 17.15 16.45 -31.43
CA THR A 694 18.43 17.13 -31.17
C THR A 694 18.31 18.18 -30.07
N GLU A 695 17.26 18.99 -30.09
CA GLU A 695 17.04 20.01 -29.04
C GLU A 695 16.78 19.38 -27.68
N ARG A 696 16.12 18.20 -27.63
CA ARG A 696 15.95 17.42 -26.39
C ARG A 696 17.29 16.94 -25.84
N GLN A 697 18.15 16.39 -26.69
CA GLN A 697 19.49 15.94 -26.28
C GLN A 697 20.33 17.10 -25.75
N ASP A 698 20.33 18.23 -26.45
CA ASP A 698 21.02 19.45 -25.99
C ASP A 698 20.48 19.95 -24.64
N PHE A 699 19.16 19.89 -24.45
CA PHE A 699 18.54 20.25 -23.17
C PHE A 699 18.94 19.29 -22.05
N HIS A 700 18.93 17.97 -22.28
CA HIS A 700 19.34 16.99 -21.28
C HIS A 700 20.81 17.15 -20.90
N GLN A 701 21.67 17.39 -21.90
CA GLN A 701 23.10 17.63 -21.68
C GLN A 701 23.32 18.84 -20.77
N TRP A 702 22.67 19.97 -21.10
CA TRP A 702 22.71 21.18 -20.29
C TRP A 702 22.17 20.93 -18.87
N ALA A 703 20.97 20.32 -18.76
CA ALA A 703 20.30 20.13 -17.48
C ALA A 703 21.13 19.24 -16.54
N ILE A 704 21.67 18.12 -17.04
CA ILE A 704 22.44 17.19 -16.23
C ILE A 704 23.82 17.76 -15.93
N HIS A 705 24.61 18.08 -16.96
CA HIS A 705 26.05 18.35 -16.79
C HIS A 705 26.39 19.80 -16.45
N GLU A 706 25.59 20.77 -16.90
CA GLU A 706 25.85 22.20 -16.68
C GLU A 706 25.04 22.78 -15.52
N HIS A 707 23.86 22.20 -15.23
CA HIS A 707 22.96 22.70 -14.19
C HIS A 707 22.97 21.84 -12.91
N PHE A 708 22.45 20.61 -12.93
CA PHE A 708 22.20 19.85 -11.69
C PHE A 708 23.41 19.12 -11.12
N LEU A 709 24.31 18.60 -11.96
CA LEU A 709 25.52 17.93 -11.50
C LEU A 709 26.44 18.85 -10.67
N PRO A 710 26.79 20.09 -11.12
CA PRO A 710 27.69 20.96 -10.36
C PRO A 710 27.03 21.67 -9.16
N GLU A 711 25.70 21.71 -9.10
CA GLU A 711 24.98 22.39 -8.01
C GLU A 711 25.08 21.64 -6.67
N PRO A 712 25.12 22.35 -5.53
CA PRO A 712 25.17 21.70 -4.22
C PRO A 712 24.00 20.77 -3.91
N SER A 713 24.20 19.71 -3.13
CA SER A 713 23.10 18.82 -2.70
C SER A 713 22.05 19.56 -1.86
N ALA A 714 22.46 20.57 -1.10
CA ALA A 714 21.54 21.41 -0.33
C ALA A 714 20.59 22.23 -1.22
N SER A 715 21.00 22.58 -2.44
CA SER A 715 20.18 23.27 -3.44
C SER A 715 19.47 22.29 -4.40
N GLY A 716 19.44 20.99 -4.06
CA GLY A 716 18.80 19.96 -4.88
C GLY A 716 19.63 19.46 -6.07
N GLY A 717 20.93 19.78 -6.11
CA GLY A 717 21.93 19.27 -7.06
C GLY A 717 22.66 18.01 -6.57
N CYS A 718 23.87 17.77 -7.09
CA CYS A 718 24.65 16.54 -6.82
C CYS A 718 26.10 16.79 -6.35
N ASP A 719 26.51 18.01 -5.98
CA ASP A 719 27.88 18.36 -5.51
C ASP A 719 29.03 17.97 -6.46
N GLY A 720 28.74 17.75 -7.74
CA GLY A 720 29.69 17.23 -8.73
C GLY A 720 29.89 15.70 -8.68
N ASP A 721 29.16 14.99 -7.82
CA ASP A 721 29.20 13.53 -7.70
C ASP A 721 28.30 12.85 -8.73
N LEU A 722 28.93 12.22 -9.73
CA LEU A 722 28.25 11.45 -10.77
C LEU A 722 27.56 10.19 -10.21
N GLU A 723 28.07 9.58 -9.13
CA GLU A 723 27.45 8.41 -8.50
C GLU A 723 26.13 8.80 -7.83
N ALA A 724 26.11 9.94 -7.13
CA ALA A 724 24.89 10.49 -6.54
C ALA A 724 23.84 10.83 -7.62
N ALA A 725 24.26 11.46 -8.72
CA ALA A 725 23.37 11.77 -9.84
C ALA A 725 22.78 10.49 -10.48
N CYS A 726 23.60 9.48 -10.75
CA CYS A 726 23.11 8.20 -11.28
C CYS A 726 22.16 7.51 -10.29
N THR A 727 22.42 7.64 -8.99
CA THR A 727 21.57 7.08 -7.94
C THR A 727 20.18 7.70 -7.94
N ILE A 728 20.09 9.04 -7.97
CA ILE A 728 18.83 9.78 -8.02
C ILE A 728 18.05 9.43 -9.30
N LEU A 729 18.74 9.33 -10.45
CA LEU A 729 18.14 8.96 -11.74
C LEU A 729 17.51 7.56 -11.69
N VAL A 730 18.25 6.57 -11.19
CA VAL A 730 17.74 5.19 -11.07
C VAL A 730 16.57 5.12 -10.09
N ASP A 731 16.63 5.81 -8.96
CA ASP A 731 15.50 5.88 -8.02
C ASP A 731 14.26 6.51 -8.66
N ALA A 732 14.42 7.63 -9.39
CA ALA A 732 13.32 8.29 -10.09
C ALA A 732 12.69 7.38 -11.17
N LEU A 733 13.50 6.63 -11.92
CA LEU A 733 13.02 5.61 -12.86
C LEU A 733 12.21 4.52 -12.15
N MET A 734 12.72 3.98 -11.04
CA MET A 734 12.03 2.91 -10.29
C MET A 734 10.71 3.42 -9.69
N ASP A 735 10.67 4.65 -9.19
CA ASP A 735 9.48 5.28 -8.62
C ASP A 735 8.42 5.60 -9.68
N PHE A 736 8.84 6.09 -10.86
CA PHE A 736 7.94 6.39 -11.97
C PHE A 736 7.15 5.17 -12.43
N HIS A 737 7.82 4.02 -12.59
CA HIS A 737 7.19 2.77 -13.02
C HIS A 737 6.30 2.13 -11.93
N GLN A 738 6.47 2.52 -10.66
CA GLN A 738 5.57 2.12 -9.57
C GLN A 738 4.33 3.01 -9.47
N SER A 739 4.46 4.28 -9.85
CA SER A 739 3.37 5.24 -9.75
C SER A 739 2.17 4.82 -10.62
N SER A 740 0.95 4.97 -10.10
CA SER A 740 -0.29 4.77 -10.85
C SER A 740 -0.39 5.65 -12.11
N ARG A 741 0.39 6.73 -12.17
CA ARG A 741 0.50 7.66 -13.31
C ARG A 741 1.10 7.03 -14.57
N SER A 742 1.91 5.97 -14.43
CA SER A 742 2.46 5.16 -15.53
C SER A 742 1.41 4.24 -16.17
N TYR A 743 0.35 3.88 -15.43
CA TYR A 743 -0.76 3.07 -15.93
C TYR A 743 -1.81 3.95 -16.59
N GLY A 744 -1.45 4.53 -17.74
CA GLY A 744 -2.47 4.74 -18.76
C GLY A 744 -2.98 3.36 -19.15
N ARG A 745 -4.16 2.96 -18.66
CA ARG A 745 -4.88 1.74 -19.05
C ARG A 745 -4.98 1.68 -20.58
N SER A 746 -4.04 0.98 -21.19
CA SER A 746 -4.09 0.55 -22.58
C SER A 746 -4.52 -0.91 -22.58
N GLU A 747 -5.65 -1.16 -23.23
CA GLU A 747 -6.44 -2.39 -23.27
C GLU A 747 -5.81 -3.54 -24.08
N ASN A 748 -4.51 -3.81 -23.96
CA ASN A 748 -3.91 -4.99 -24.58
C ASN A 748 -3.43 -5.97 -23.51
N SER A 749 -4.32 -6.87 -23.14
CA SER A 749 -4.10 -8.04 -22.29
C SER A 749 -3.39 -9.16 -23.06
N ASP A 750 -2.18 -8.89 -23.52
CA ASP A 750 -1.19 -9.92 -23.78
C ASP A 750 0.04 -9.56 -22.95
N TRP A 751 0.68 -10.55 -22.34
CA TRP A 751 1.89 -10.42 -21.51
C TRP A 751 3.15 -9.96 -22.30
N VAL A 752 2.98 -9.05 -23.25
CA VAL A 752 4.04 -8.34 -23.92
C VAL A 752 4.28 -7.06 -23.12
N PHE A 753 5.43 -7.00 -22.44
CA PHE A 753 5.95 -5.87 -21.67
C PHE A 753 6.23 -4.61 -22.53
N GLY A 754 5.22 -4.11 -23.28
CA GLY A 754 5.32 -2.98 -24.18
C GLY A 754 4.05 -2.14 -24.14
N GLY A 755 3.98 -1.20 -23.22
CA GLY A 755 2.89 -0.22 -23.16
C GLY A 755 3.25 0.90 -22.19
N HIS A 756 3.85 1.95 -22.74
CA HIS A 756 4.45 3.12 -22.07
C HIS A 756 5.79 2.86 -21.38
N THR A 757 6.84 2.83 -22.20
CA THR A 757 8.15 3.26 -21.74
C THR A 757 8.04 4.76 -21.47
N GLY A 758 8.56 5.26 -20.34
CA GLY A 758 8.70 6.71 -20.15
C GLY A 758 9.61 7.32 -21.23
N ASN A 759 10.05 8.56 -21.05
CA ASN A 759 11.04 9.13 -21.95
C ASN A 759 12.34 8.28 -21.96
N ASP A 760 12.51 7.42 -22.98
CA ASP A 760 13.64 6.48 -23.11
C ASP A 760 14.98 7.23 -23.27
N ASP A 761 14.95 8.52 -23.66
CA ASP A 761 16.15 9.37 -23.75
C ASP A 761 16.89 9.48 -22.40
N ILE A 762 16.16 9.42 -21.28
CA ILE A 762 16.75 9.44 -19.92
C ILE A 762 17.56 8.18 -19.63
N ILE A 763 17.14 7.03 -20.16
CA ILE A 763 17.93 5.79 -20.06
C ILE A 763 19.22 5.94 -20.87
N SER A 764 19.18 6.62 -22.02
CA SER A 764 20.39 6.93 -22.79
C SER A 764 21.33 7.89 -22.05
N ARG A 765 20.82 8.89 -21.32
CA ARG A 765 21.65 9.73 -20.44
C ARG A 765 22.31 8.90 -19.34
N LEU A 766 21.57 7.97 -18.73
CA LEU A 766 22.14 7.05 -17.74
C LEU A 766 23.24 6.16 -18.34
N GLN A 767 23.09 5.71 -19.59
CA GLN A 767 24.15 4.93 -20.29
C GLN A 767 25.44 5.74 -20.46
N GLU A 768 25.33 7.03 -20.80
CA GLU A 768 26.48 7.93 -20.96
C GLU A 768 27.17 8.18 -19.61
N MET A 769 26.41 8.54 -18.58
CA MET A 769 26.96 8.75 -17.23
C MET A 769 27.60 7.47 -16.67
N ALA A 770 26.99 6.30 -16.92
CA ALA A 770 27.57 5.02 -16.52
C ALA A 770 28.89 4.71 -17.26
N ALA A 771 28.99 5.09 -18.54
CA ALA A 771 30.23 4.95 -19.30
C ALA A 771 31.32 5.89 -18.78
N ASP A 772 30.99 7.12 -18.37
CA ASP A 772 31.93 8.07 -17.76
C ASP A 772 32.43 7.57 -16.39
N LEU A 773 31.55 7.00 -15.57
CA LEU A 773 31.94 6.36 -14.30
C LEU A 773 32.88 5.17 -14.52
N GLU A 774 32.72 4.40 -15.61
CA GLU A 774 33.67 3.35 -15.97
C GLU A 774 35.05 3.89 -16.39
N LEU A 775 35.12 5.10 -16.96
CA LEU A 775 36.35 5.74 -17.43
C LEU A 775 37.09 6.50 -16.31
N GLN A 776 36.38 7.13 -15.38
CA GLN A 776 36.97 7.93 -14.29
C GLN A 776 37.71 7.09 -13.24
N GLN A 777 37.43 5.78 -13.16
CA GLN A 777 38.12 4.85 -12.25
C GLN A 777 39.50 4.41 -12.77
N ASP A 778 40.25 5.36 -13.35
CA ASP A 778 41.57 5.16 -13.94
C ASP A 778 42.62 4.89 -12.82
N PRO A 779 43.57 3.96 -12.97
CA PRO A 779 44.47 3.50 -11.90
C PRO A 779 45.46 4.55 -11.36
N SER A 780 45.47 5.76 -11.90
CA SER A 780 46.49 6.80 -11.66
C SER A 780 46.12 7.81 -10.57
N VAL A 781 44.86 7.85 -10.12
CA VAL A 781 44.38 8.75 -9.07
C VAL A 781 44.29 7.99 -7.73
N PRO A 782 44.97 8.44 -6.65
CA PRO A 782 44.84 7.81 -5.34
C PRO A 782 43.41 7.97 -4.82
N PRO A 783 42.77 6.91 -4.29
CA PRO A 783 41.40 6.98 -3.82
C PRO A 783 41.32 7.89 -2.59
N SER A 784 40.72 9.07 -2.75
CA SER A 784 40.12 9.78 -1.65
C SER A 784 38.72 9.20 -1.48
N HIS A 785 38.44 8.64 -0.30
CA HIS A 785 37.20 7.96 0.11
C HIS A 785 37.14 6.45 -0.15
N SER A 786 36.53 5.77 0.82
CA SER A 786 36.76 4.38 1.24
C SER A 786 36.38 3.31 0.20
N PRO A 787 37.19 2.24 0.01
CA PRO A 787 36.97 1.17 -0.97
C PRO A 787 35.90 0.14 -0.53
N SER A 788 34.92 0.53 0.28
CA SER A 788 33.99 -0.40 0.94
C SER A 788 32.53 -0.39 0.45
N GLN A 789 32.14 0.59 -0.36
CA GLN A 789 30.85 0.59 -1.04
C GLN A 789 31.03 -0.06 -2.41
N GLY A 790 30.47 -1.25 -2.62
CA GLY A 790 30.46 -1.82 -3.96
C GLY A 790 29.55 -1.03 -4.91
N HIS A 791 29.40 -1.49 -6.15
CA HIS A 791 28.85 -0.71 -7.25
C HIS A 791 27.45 -0.13 -6.92
N PHE A 792 27.30 1.19 -7.11
CA PHE A 792 26.16 2.00 -6.66
C PHE A 792 24.79 1.41 -6.98
N LEU A 793 24.59 0.87 -8.19
CA LEU A 793 23.35 0.20 -8.60
C LEU A 793 22.93 -0.90 -7.63
N TYR A 794 23.83 -1.80 -7.25
CA TYR A 794 23.49 -2.89 -6.33
C TYR A 794 23.17 -2.36 -4.92
N GLY A 795 23.80 -1.26 -4.50
CA GLY A 795 23.46 -0.56 -3.26
C GLY A 795 22.01 -0.06 -3.24
N ILE A 796 21.57 0.57 -4.34
CA ILE A 796 20.18 1.04 -4.51
C ILE A 796 19.21 -0.13 -4.44
N PHE A 797 19.49 -1.17 -5.23
CA PHE A 797 18.63 -2.34 -5.31
C PHE A 797 18.50 -3.06 -3.97
N HIS A 798 19.61 -3.21 -3.25
CA HIS A 798 19.60 -3.82 -1.93
C HIS A 798 18.78 -3.00 -0.94
N ARG A 799 18.99 -1.67 -0.89
CA ARG A 799 18.23 -0.76 -0.02
C ARG A 799 16.72 -0.84 -0.27
N ARG A 800 16.30 -0.80 -1.54
CA ARG A 800 14.88 -0.85 -1.92
C ARG A 800 14.24 -2.21 -1.60
N LEU A 801 14.94 -3.31 -1.88
CA LEU A 801 14.44 -4.66 -1.58
C LEU A 801 14.38 -4.97 -0.07
N GLN A 802 15.27 -4.39 0.73
CA GLN A 802 15.22 -4.47 2.19
C GLN A 802 14.05 -3.67 2.79
N ALA A 803 13.72 -2.52 2.20
CA ALA A 803 12.58 -1.70 2.64
C ALA A 803 11.23 -2.41 2.43
N LEU A 804 11.15 -3.33 1.46
CA LEU A 804 10.00 -4.19 1.25
C LEU A 804 10.03 -5.32 2.30
N ILE A 805 9.28 -5.13 3.40
CA ILE A 805 9.11 -6.09 4.50
C ILE A 805 9.04 -7.52 3.95
N SER A 806 9.82 -8.45 4.51
CA SER A 806 9.81 -9.90 4.19
C SER A 806 8.53 -10.62 4.65
N GLY A 807 7.40 -9.91 4.62
CA GLY A 807 6.10 -10.41 5.01
C GLY A 807 5.54 -11.34 3.93
N TRP A 808 4.92 -12.42 4.38
CA TRP A 808 4.30 -13.47 3.57
C TRP A 808 3.03 -13.02 2.82
N GLY A 809 2.81 -11.71 2.69
CA GLY A 809 1.66 -11.14 1.99
C GLY A 809 1.86 -11.13 0.47
N VAL A 810 0.86 -11.63 -0.27
CA VAL A 810 0.86 -11.68 -1.75
C VAL A 810 1.09 -10.30 -2.39
N ALA A 811 0.61 -9.23 -1.77
CA ALA A 811 0.84 -7.86 -2.24
C ALA A 811 2.32 -7.45 -2.14
N ALA A 812 3.00 -7.83 -1.06
CA ALA A 812 4.42 -7.57 -0.87
C ALA A 812 5.28 -8.39 -1.86
N SER A 813 4.92 -9.66 -2.11
CA SER A 813 5.61 -10.49 -3.09
C SER A 813 5.43 -9.97 -4.52
N LEU A 814 4.23 -9.51 -4.89
CA LEU A 814 3.97 -8.92 -6.20
C LEU A 814 4.73 -7.60 -6.37
N ARG A 815 4.78 -6.74 -5.34
CA ARG A 815 5.57 -5.50 -5.37
C ARG A 815 7.06 -5.80 -5.54
N ARG A 816 7.59 -6.77 -4.79
CA ARG A 816 8.98 -7.23 -4.90
C ARG A 816 9.29 -7.78 -6.30
N GLN A 817 8.36 -8.54 -6.89
CA GLN A 817 8.50 -9.05 -8.26
C GLN A 817 8.52 -7.92 -9.29
N ARG A 818 7.66 -6.91 -9.16
CA ARG A 818 7.64 -5.72 -10.06
C ARG A 818 8.96 -4.95 -10.00
N GLU A 819 9.47 -4.71 -8.80
CA GLU A 819 10.77 -4.05 -8.57
C GLU A 819 11.91 -4.79 -9.25
N LEU A 820 11.96 -6.12 -9.08
CA LEU A 820 13.00 -6.95 -9.67
C LEU A 820 12.90 -7.06 -11.21
N LEU A 821 11.71 -6.96 -11.78
CA LEU A 821 11.54 -6.88 -13.23
C LEU A 821 12.03 -5.54 -13.78
N MET A 822 11.77 -4.43 -13.08
CA MET A 822 12.30 -3.11 -13.47
C MET A 822 13.82 -3.03 -13.30
N TYR A 823 14.35 -3.57 -12.21
CA TYR A 823 15.78 -3.81 -12.01
C TYR A 823 16.38 -4.48 -13.26
N LYS A 824 15.77 -5.59 -13.69
CA LYS A 824 16.29 -6.40 -14.80
C LYS A 824 16.30 -5.58 -16.08
N ARG A 825 15.24 -4.81 -16.31
CA ARG A 825 15.11 -3.92 -17.46
C ARG A 825 16.19 -2.84 -17.48
N ILE A 826 16.45 -2.18 -16.34
CA ILE A 826 17.49 -1.15 -16.24
C ILE A 826 18.87 -1.76 -16.54
N LEU A 827 19.21 -2.87 -15.90
CA LEU A 827 20.48 -3.56 -16.16
C LEU A 827 20.70 -3.86 -17.65
N LEU A 828 19.68 -4.43 -18.32
CA LEU A 828 19.79 -4.84 -19.72
C LEU A 828 19.97 -3.65 -20.68
N ARG A 829 19.57 -2.45 -20.25
CA ARG A 829 19.78 -1.22 -21.00
C ARG A 829 21.15 -0.63 -20.74
N LEU A 830 21.79 -0.92 -19.62
CA LEU A 830 23.15 -0.44 -19.36
C LEU A 830 24.21 -1.23 -20.15
N PRO A 831 25.44 -0.70 -20.29
CA PRO A 831 26.53 -1.45 -20.87
C PRO A 831 26.79 -2.76 -20.10
N SER A 832 27.07 -3.85 -20.82
CA SER A 832 27.26 -5.17 -20.20
C SER A 832 28.46 -5.24 -19.24
N SER A 833 29.40 -4.31 -19.35
CA SER A 833 30.54 -4.14 -18.45
C SER A 833 30.14 -3.80 -17.01
N VAL A 834 29.00 -3.14 -16.81
CA VAL A 834 28.45 -2.77 -15.50
C VAL A 834 28.20 -3.99 -14.60
N LEU A 835 27.83 -5.14 -15.19
CA LEU A 835 27.60 -6.38 -14.42
C LEU A 835 28.86 -6.94 -13.77
N CYS A 836 30.02 -6.73 -14.40
CA CYS A 836 31.29 -7.30 -13.96
C CYS A 836 32.09 -6.34 -13.05
N GLY A 837 31.54 -5.18 -12.72
CA GLY A 837 32.17 -4.13 -11.92
C GLY A 837 33.17 -3.29 -12.73
N SER A 838 33.22 -1.99 -12.43
CA SER A 838 34.05 -0.98 -13.12
C SER A 838 35.51 -0.95 -12.64
N SER A 839 35.84 -1.48 -11.46
CA SER A 839 37.18 -1.40 -10.89
C SER A 839 38.14 -2.46 -11.45
N PHE A 840 38.74 -2.20 -12.62
CA PHE A 840 39.90 -2.96 -13.11
C PHE A 840 41.21 -2.47 -12.49
N GLN A 841 41.27 -2.35 -11.16
CA GLN A 841 42.55 -2.20 -10.48
C GLN A 841 43.32 -3.52 -10.58
N ALA A 842 44.55 -3.45 -11.07
CA ALA A 842 45.41 -4.61 -11.33
C ALA A 842 45.81 -5.43 -10.09
N GLN A 843 45.34 -5.07 -8.88
CA GLN A 843 45.82 -5.61 -7.60
C GLN A 843 44.76 -6.32 -6.72
N GLN A 844 43.45 -6.15 -6.94
CA GLN A 844 42.44 -6.88 -6.15
C GLN A 844 42.16 -8.29 -6.73
N PRO A 845 41.91 -9.33 -5.89
CA PRO A 845 41.51 -10.64 -6.38
C PRO A 845 40.20 -10.54 -7.18
N ILE A 846 40.18 -11.26 -8.30
CA ILE A 846 39.10 -11.29 -9.30
C ILE A 846 37.73 -11.63 -8.68
N THR A 847 37.75 -12.38 -7.57
CA THR A 847 36.61 -12.90 -6.82
C THR A 847 35.70 -11.84 -6.19
N ALA A 848 36.24 -10.67 -5.80
CA ALA A 848 35.47 -9.62 -5.12
C ALA A 848 34.56 -8.79 -6.08
N ARG A 849 34.66 -9.01 -7.39
CA ARG A 849 34.18 -8.07 -8.43
C ARG A 849 32.77 -8.37 -8.96
N CYS A 850 32.42 -9.65 -9.09
CA CYS A 850 31.07 -10.10 -9.47
C CYS A 850 30.23 -10.58 -8.27
N GLU A 851 30.77 -10.49 -7.05
CA GLU A 851 30.14 -11.01 -5.83
C GLU A 851 28.75 -10.41 -5.58
N GLN A 852 28.57 -9.12 -5.87
CA GLN A 852 27.28 -8.46 -5.71
C GLN A 852 26.23 -8.96 -6.71
N PHE A 853 26.63 -9.18 -7.97
CA PHE A 853 25.77 -9.77 -8.98
C PHE A 853 25.43 -11.22 -8.63
N PHE A 854 26.41 -12.02 -8.19
CA PHE A 854 26.18 -13.39 -7.75
C PHE A 854 25.25 -13.46 -6.54
N HIS A 855 25.45 -12.58 -5.57
CA HIS A 855 24.56 -12.48 -4.41
C HIS A 855 23.13 -12.19 -4.86
N LEU A 856 22.93 -11.20 -5.74
CA LEU A 856 21.61 -10.88 -6.25
C LEU A 856 20.97 -12.04 -7.04
N VAL A 857 21.72 -12.70 -7.91
CA VAL A 857 21.21 -13.83 -8.69
C VAL A 857 20.76 -14.96 -7.75
N ASN A 858 21.60 -15.29 -6.77
CA ASN A 858 21.34 -16.35 -5.80
C ASN A 858 20.26 -15.98 -4.77
N SER A 859 20.01 -14.71 -4.47
CA SER A 859 19.00 -14.31 -3.47
C SER A 859 17.65 -13.97 -4.10
N GLU A 860 17.64 -13.22 -5.20
CA GLU A 860 16.43 -12.60 -5.73
C GLU A 860 16.09 -13.04 -7.14
N MET A 861 17.03 -12.98 -8.10
CA MET A 861 16.68 -13.23 -9.51
C MET A 861 16.27 -14.68 -9.78
N ARG A 862 16.81 -15.65 -9.03
CA ARG A 862 16.41 -17.06 -9.11
C ARG A 862 14.90 -17.27 -8.90
N ASN A 863 14.26 -16.40 -8.13
CA ASN A 863 12.84 -16.53 -7.77
C ASN A 863 11.88 -16.00 -8.86
N ILE A 864 12.38 -15.23 -9.82
CA ILE A 864 11.57 -14.59 -10.88
C ILE A 864 11.76 -15.30 -12.22
N CYS A 865 12.85 -16.05 -12.37
CA CYS A 865 13.19 -16.77 -13.58
C CYS A 865 12.47 -18.13 -13.61
N SER A 866 11.17 -18.12 -13.90
CA SER A 866 10.29 -19.30 -13.85
C SER A 866 10.33 -20.20 -15.08
N HIS A 867 11.26 -19.99 -16.01
CA HIS A 867 11.44 -20.91 -17.14
C HIS A 867 12.47 -21.99 -16.80
N ARG A 868 11.97 -23.14 -16.32
CA ARG A 868 12.72 -24.42 -16.27
C ARG A 868 13.98 -24.40 -15.38
N GLY A 869 14.02 -23.54 -14.36
CA GLY A 869 15.17 -23.46 -13.44
C GLY A 869 16.39 -22.75 -14.04
N ALA A 870 16.18 -21.82 -14.98
CA ALA A 870 17.23 -21.04 -15.62
C ALA A 870 16.84 -19.56 -15.71
N LEU A 871 17.84 -18.67 -15.71
CA LEU A 871 17.70 -17.25 -16.03
C LEU A 871 17.24 -17.09 -17.49
N THR A 872 16.61 -15.95 -17.76
CA THR A 872 16.20 -15.58 -19.12
C THR A 872 17.40 -15.35 -20.04
N GLN A 873 17.19 -15.53 -21.34
CA GLN A 873 18.25 -15.44 -22.35
C GLN A 873 18.94 -14.07 -22.37
N ASP A 874 18.17 -13.00 -22.22
CA ASP A 874 18.63 -11.60 -22.23
C ASP A 874 19.71 -11.34 -21.17
N ILE A 875 19.45 -11.65 -19.90
CA ILE A 875 20.40 -11.42 -18.80
C ILE A 875 21.61 -12.36 -18.89
N THR A 876 21.38 -13.60 -19.30
CA THR A 876 22.46 -14.57 -19.50
C THR A 876 23.42 -14.09 -20.59
N ALA A 877 22.90 -13.69 -21.75
CA ALA A 877 23.70 -13.13 -22.83
C ALA A 877 24.43 -11.85 -22.41
N HIS A 878 23.76 -10.99 -21.63
CA HIS A 878 24.34 -9.75 -21.15
C HIS A 878 25.55 -10.00 -20.24
N PHE A 879 25.48 -10.97 -19.32
CA PHE A 879 26.60 -11.36 -18.47
C PHE A 879 27.80 -11.86 -19.29
N PHE A 880 27.62 -12.79 -20.23
CA PHE A 880 28.73 -13.31 -21.02
C PHE A 880 29.36 -12.24 -21.93
N ARG A 881 28.55 -11.35 -22.52
CA ARG A 881 29.09 -10.19 -23.28
C ARG A 881 29.88 -9.25 -22.38
N GLY A 882 29.40 -9.01 -21.15
CA GLY A 882 30.09 -8.27 -20.11
C GLY A 882 31.44 -8.87 -19.77
N LEU A 883 31.47 -10.18 -19.49
CA LEU A 883 32.67 -10.94 -19.17
C LEU A 883 33.71 -10.89 -20.30
N LEU A 884 33.28 -11.05 -21.56
CA LEU A 884 34.19 -10.95 -22.70
C LEU A 884 34.74 -9.52 -22.85
N ASN A 885 33.92 -8.49 -22.72
CA ASN A 885 34.38 -7.09 -22.79
C ASN A 885 35.35 -6.75 -21.64
N ALA A 886 35.03 -7.19 -20.42
CA ALA A 886 35.88 -7.11 -19.24
C ALA A 886 37.24 -7.77 -19.45
N SER A 887 37.26 -8.96 -20.06
CA SER A 887 38.49 -9.73 -20.28
C SER A 887 39.49 -9.02 -21.19
N LEU A 888 39.04 -8.11 -22.08
CA LEU A 888 39.93 -7.33 -22.95
C LEU A 888 40.80 -6.32 -22.21
N ARG A 889 40.40 -5.92 -21.00
CA ARG A 889 41.20 -5.04 -20.13
C ARG A 889 42.29 -5.82 -19.37
N SER A 890 42.28 -7.17 -19.44
CA SER A 890 43.28 -8.05 -18.80
C SER A 890 44.50 -8.28 -19.68
N ARG A 891 45.65 -8.59 -19.05
CA ARG A 891 46.87 -9.02 -19.75
C ARG A 891 46.71 -10.37 -20.45
N ASP A 892 45.91 -11.26 -19.88
CA ASP A 892 45.51 -12.54 -20.48
C ASP A 892 43.97 -12.67 -20.45
N PRO A 893 43.30 -12.37 -21.57
CA PRO A 893 41.85 -12.49 -21.67
C PRO A 893 41.35 -13.93 -21.52
N SER A 894 42.12 -14.92 -21.99
CA SER A 894 41.70 -16.33 -21.99
C SER A 894 41.69 -16.91 -20.58
N LEU A 895 42.77 -16.67 -19.83
CA LEU A 895 42.87 -17.06 -18.43
C LEU A 895 41.83 -16.35 -17.55
N MET A 896 41.54 -15.07 -17.83
CA MET A 896 40.53 -14.31 -17.07
C MET A 896 39.14 -14.94 -17.21
N VAL A 897 38.73 -15.30 -18.43
CA VAL A 897 37.44 -15.96 -18.67
C VAL A 897 37.39 -17.32 -17.98
N ASP A 898 38.46 -18.11 -18.08
CA ASP A 898 38.52 -19.43 -17.44
C ASP A 898 38.43 -19.36 -15.92
N LEU A 899 39.14 -18.41 -15.27
CA LEU A 899 39.06 -18.21 -13.83
C LEU A 899 37.66 -17.78 -13.37
N MET A 900 37.03 -16.84 -14.08
CA MET A 900 35.68 -16.35 -13.74
C MET A 900 34.62 -17.44 -13.90
N LEU A 901 34.68 -18.23 -14.98
CA LEU A 901 33.72 -19.31 -15.21
C LEU A 901 33.95 -20.47 -14.23
N ALA A 902 35.19 -20.77 -13.85
CA ALA A 902 35.49 -21.73 -12.80
C ALA A 902 34.91 -21.28 -11.44
N GLU A 903 34.98 -19.98 -11.13
CA GLU A 903 34.35 -19.44 -9.92
C GLU A 903 32.81 -19.51 -9.98
N CYS A 904 32.20 -19.25 -11.13
CA CYS A 904 30.76 -19.40 -11.33
C CYS A 904 30.28 -20.81 -11.01
N GLN A 905 31.08 -21.86 -11.27
CA GLN A 905 30.71 -23.24 -10.93
C GLN A 905 30.48 -23.45 -9.43
N THR A 906 31.15 -22.68 -8.58
CA THR A 906 31.02 -22.78 -7.11
C THR A 906 30.09 -21.71 -6.54
N LYS A 907 30.24 -20.45 -6.95
CA LYS A 907 29.53 -19.30 -6.38
C LYS A 907 28.16 -19.03 -7.01
N CYS A 908 27.99 -19.21 -8.32
CA CYS A 908 26.74 -18.89 -9.02
C CYS A 908 26.47 -19.89 -10.19
N PRO A 909 26.20 -21.17 -9.88
CA PRO A 909 26.02 -22.22 -10.89
C PRO A 909 24.81 -21.96 -11.81
N LEU A 910 23.83 -21.16 -11.36
CA LEU A 910 22.64 -20.82 -12.12
C LEU A 910 22.95 -20.11 -13.45
N ILE A 911 23.99 -19.26 -13.50
CA ILE A 911 24.40 -18.57 -14.74
C ILE A 911 24.85 -19.59 -15.80
N LEU A 912 25.60 -20.62 -15.39
CA LEU A 912 26.12 -21.64 -16.30
C LEU A 912 25.03 -22.61 -16.75
N THR A 913 24.12 -23.03 -15.86
CA THR A 913 22.94 -23.82 -16.25
C THR A 913 22.09 -23.08 -17.29
N SER A 914 21.92 -21.76 -17.10
CA SER A 914 21.22 -20.89 -18.05
C SER A 914 21.96 -20.77 -19.37
N ALA A 915 23.29 -20.67 -19.34
CA ALA A 915 24.12 -20.64 -20.55
C ALA A 915 23.97 -21.91 -21.38
N VAL A 916 23.89 -23.08 -20.73
CA VAL A 916 23.69 -24.37 -21.41
C VAL A 916 22.32 -24.45 -22.08
N LEU A 917 21.26 -23.96 -21.42
CA LEU A 917 19.91 -23.89 -22.00
C LEU A 917 19.89 -23.04 -23.28
N TRP A 918 20.51 -21.85 -23.20
CA TRP A 918 20.52 -20.86 -24.29
C TRP A 918 21.72 -20.98 -25.24
N TRP A 919 22.56 -22.02 -25.08
CA TRP A 919 23.81 -22.18 -25.83
C TRP A 919 23.64 -22.07 -27.34
N PRO A 920 22.63 -22.68 -28.00
CA PRO A 920 22.45 -22.57 -29.45
C PRO A 920 22.31 -21.13 -29.96
N SER A 921 21.78 -20.22 -29.14
CA SER A 921 21.66 -18.80 -29.48
C SER A 921 22.84 -17.96 -28.99
N LEU A 922 23.52 -18.38 -27.92
CA LEU A 922 24.69 -17.69 -27.34
C LEU A 922 25.98 -17.95 -28.11
N GLU A 923 26.22 -19.21 -28.49
CA GLU A 923 27.44 -19.67 -29.17
C GLU A 923 27.84 -18.80 -30.37
N PRO A 924 26.96 -18.53 -31.37
CA PRO A 924 27.36 -17.70 -32.51
C PRO A 924 27.74 -16.28 -32.09
N VAL A 925 27.06 -15.71 -31.10
CA VAL A 925 27.32 -14.34 -30.62
C VAL A 925 28.68 -14.27 -29.92
N LEU A 926 28.97 -15.23 -29.04
CA LEU A 926 30.23 -15.27 -28.28
C LEU A 926 31.42 -15.61 -29.17
N LEU A 927 31.29 -16.59 -30.07
CA LEU A 927 32.34 -16.96 -31.02
C LEU A 927 32.69 -15.80 -31.96
N CYS A 928 31.68 -15.10 -32.50
CA CYS A 928 31.92 -13.94 -33.35
C CYS A 928 32.61 -12.80 -32.59
N GLN A 929 32.23 -12.52 -31.34
CA GLN A 929 32.87 -11.50 -30.52
C GLN A 929 34.31 -11.87 -30.17
N TRP A 930 34.55 -13.12 -29.75
CA TRP A 930 35.88 -13.62 -29.40
C TRP A 930 36.82 -13.55 -30.59
N ARG A 931 36.43 -14.10 -31.75
CA ARG A 931 37.26 -14.07 -32.98
C ARG A 931 37.58 -12.66 -33.46
N ARG A 932 36.66 -11.69 -33.26
CA ARG A 932 36.87 -10.29 -33.65
C ARG A 932 37.90 -9.59 -32.77
N ARG A 933 37.90 -9.88 -31.47
CA ARG A 933 38.68 -9.13 -30.46
C ARG A 933 39.95 -9.87 -30.02
N CYS A 934 39.97 -11.19 -30.12
CA CYS A 934 41.06 -12.08 -29.70
C CYS A 934 41.43 -13.03 -30.85
N LYS A 935 42.73 -13.21 -31.08
CA LYS A 935 43.26 -14.16 -32.09
C LYS A 935 43.56 -15.56 -31.51
N SER A 936 43.27 -15.76 -30.23
CA SER A 936 43.51 -16.99 -29.47
C SER A 936 42.35 -18.00 -29.62
N PRO A 937 42.59 -19.30 -29.36
CA PRO A 937 41.53 -20.30 -29.27
C PRO A 937 40.49 -19.91 -28.19
N LEU A 938 39.29 -20.49 -28.28
CA LEU A 938 38.23 -20.27 -27.30
C LEU A 938 38.72 -20.68 -25.88
N PRO A 939 38.40 -19.93 -24.82
CA PRO A 939 38.69 -20.30 -23.44
C PRO A 939 38.18 -21.70 -23.09
N ARG A 940 38.91 -22.43 -22.24
CA ARG A 940 38.64 -23.84 -21.93
C ARG A 940 37.28 -24.03 -21.27
N GLU A 941 36.86 -23.13 -20.38
CA GLU A 941 35.57 -23.23 -19.71
C GLU A 941 34.39 -22.97 -20.66
N LEU A 942 34.57 -22.15 -21.71
CA LEU A 942 33.57 -21.98 -22.77
C LEU A 942 33.50 -23.22 -23.68
N GLN A 943 34.65 -23.85 -23.96
CA GLN A 943 34.68 -25.14 -24.69
C GLN A 943 33.93 -26.22 -23.92
N ARG A 944 34.03 -26.28 -22.58
CA ARG A 944 33.26 -27.25 -21.77
C ARG A 944 31.74 -27.08 -21.89
N LEU A 945 31.23 -25.86 -22.04
CA LEU A 945 29.81 -25.62 -22.29
C LEU A 945 29.38 -26.21 -23.65
N GLN A 946 30.23 -26.03 -24.66
CA GLN A 946 30.04 -26.60 -25.99
C GLN A 946 30.07 -28.14 -25.94
N GLU A 947 31.07 -28.72 -25.28
CA GLU A 947 31.21 -30.18 -25.10
C GLU A 947 30.01 -30.78 -24.37
N GLY A 948 29.51 -30.14 -23.30
CA GLY A 948 28.34 -30.60 -22.56
C GLY A 948 27.07 -30.60 -23.40
N ARG A 949 26.89 -29.58 -24.26
CA ARG A 949 25.75 -29.52 -25.19
C ARG A 949 25.86 -30.55 -26.31
N GLN A 950 27.07 -30.72 -26.87
CA GLN A 950 27.34 -31.73 -27.89
C GLN A 950 27.11 -33.15 -27.36
N PHE A 951 27.56 -33.43 -26.14
CA PHE A 951 27.24 -34.68 -25.45
C PHE A 951 25.73 -34.93 -25.37
N ALA A 952 24.95 -33.92 -24.98
CA ALA A 952 23.50 -34.05 -24.87
C ALA A 952 22.81 -34.29 -26.22
N SER A 953 23.28 -33.67 -27.31
CA SER A 953 22.75 -33.94 -28.66
C SER A 953 23.15 -35.32 -29.17
N ASP A 954 24.39 -35.74 -28.93
CA ASP A 954 24.91 -37.04 -29.37
C ASP A 954 24.25 -38.18 -28.60
N PHE A 955 23.96 -38.00 -27.31
CA PHE A 955 23.27 -38.98 -26.47
C PHE A 955 21.84 -39.27 -26.97
N LEU A 956 21.16 -38.26 -27.51
CA LEU A 956 19.81 -38.38 -28.08
C LEU A 956 19.80 -38.93 -29.51
N SER A 957 20.97 -38.99 -30.17
CA SER A 957 21.14 -39.66 -31.45
C SER A 957 21.11 -41.19 -31.28
N PRO A 958 20.46 -41.95 -32.18
CA PRO A 958 20.39 -43.41 -32.07
C PRO A 958 21.77 -44.09 -32.08
N ASP A 959 22.75 -43.55 -32.80
CA ASP A 959 23.99 -44.25 -33.16
C ASP A 959 25.19 -44.01 -32.23
N ALA A 960 25.10 -43.09 -31.25
CA ALA A 960 26.22 -42.72 -30.39
C ALA A 960 26.01 -43.09 -28.91
N THR A 961 27.10 -43.52 -28.26
CA THR A 961 27.23 -43.68 -26.79
C THR A 961 28.38 -42.81 -26.29
N PRO A 962 28.24 -41.48 -26.32
CA PRO A 962 29.28 -40.56 -25.84
C PRO A 962 29.39 -40.66 -24.31
N GLN A 963 30.60 -40.51 -23.76
CA GLN A 963 30.81 -40.45 -22.31
C GLN A 963 30.63 -38.99 -21.82
N ALA A 964 29.94 -38.78 -20.69
CA ALA A 964 29.70 -37.43 -20.19
C ALA A 964 30.99 -36.65 -19.86
N PRO A 965 31.17 -35.40 -20.34
CA PRO A 965 32.29 -34.54 -19.97
C PRO A 965 32.17 -34.03 -18.52
N ASN A 966 33.27 -33.52 -17.96
CA ASN A 966 33.31 -32.90 -16.63
C ASN A 966 33.01 -31.39 -16.71
N PRO A 967 32.25 -30.80 -15.76
CA PRO A 967 31.69 -31.40 -14.54
C PRO A 967 30.33 -32.10 -14.75
N ALA A 968 30.05 -33.16 -13.98
CA ALA A 968 28.87 -34.01 -14.15
C ALA A 968 27.52 -33.27 -14.05
N TRP A 969 27.39 -32.27 -13.18
CA TRP A 969 26.15 -31.50 -13.04
C TRP A 969 25.81 -30.67 -14.29
N LEU A 970 26.82 -30.20 -15.02
CA LEU A 970 26.63 -29.39 -16.22
C LEU A 970 26.20 -30.25 -17.41
N SER A 971 26.80 -31.43 -17.54
CA SER A 971 26.39 -32.47 -18.50
C SER A 971 24.97 -32.97 -18.22
N ALA A 972 24.60 -33.11 -16.94
CA ALA A 972 23.23 -33.46 -16.53
C ALA A 972 22.21 -32.37 -16.88
N ALA A 973 22.54 -31.09 -16.65
CA ALA A 973 21.70 -29.96 -17.05
C ALA A 973 21.50 -29.92 -18.58
N ALA A 974 22.59 -30.11 -19.35
CA ALA A 974 22.55 -30.15 -20.81
C ALA A 974 21.64 -31.27 -21.33
N LEU A 975 21.78 -32.47 -20.75
CA LEU A 975 20.98 -33.64 -21.10
C LEU A 975 19.50 -33.41 -20.76
N TYR A 976 19.20 -32.88 -19.58
CA TYR A 976 17.84 -32.53 -19.17
C TYR A 976 17.18 -31.55 -20.17
N PHE A 977 17.85 -30.45 -20.51
CA PHE A 977 17.29 -29.47 -21.46
C PHE A 977 17.13 -30.05 -22.87
N ALA A 978 18.02 -30.95 -23.29
CA ALA A 978 17.91 -31.61 -24.59
C ALA A 978 16.75 -32.63 -24.62
N VAL A 979 16.56 -33.42 -23.56
CA VAL A 979 15.43 -34.36 -23.41
C VAL A 979 14.10 -33.62 -23.51
N GLN A 980 13.99 -32.40 -22.97
CA GLN A 980 12.78 -31.61 -23.05
C GLN A 980 12.48 -31.02 -24.44
N GLN A 981 13.43 -31.04 -25.37
CA GLN A 981 13.26 -30.54 -26.74
C GLN A 981 12.83 -31.66 -27.71
N VAL A 982 12.92 -32.94 -27.30
CA VAL A 982 12.59 -34.11 -28.13
C VAL A 982 11.14 -34.59 -27.87
N GLY A 983 10.46 -35.07 -28.92
CA GLY A 983 9.09 -35.60 -28.86
C GLY A 983 8.94 -36.95 -28.14
N GLU A 984 7.70 -37.28 -27.74
CA GLU A 984 7.31 -38.34 -26.78
C GLU A 984 7.86 -39.75 -27.07
N GLU A 985 7.90 -40.18 -28.34
CA GLU A 985 8.09 -41.61 -28.68
C GLU A 985 9.53 -42.12 -28.45
N ASN A 986 10.53 -41.23 -28.33
CA ASN A 986 11.94 -41.61 -28.24
C ASN A 986 12.57 -41.44 -26.85
N VAL A 987 11.90 -40.80 -25.88
CA VAL A 987 12.56 -40.45 -24.62
C VAL A 987 12.83 -41.70 -23.75
N ARG A 988 11.85 -42.59 -23.59
CA ARG A 988 11.99 -43.78 -22.72
C ARG A 988 12.98 -44.82 -23.27
N THR A 989 13.13 -44.92 -24.59
CA THR A 989 14.09 -45.82 -25.25
C THR A 989 15.51 -45.28 -25.13
N GLN A 990 15.71 -43.97 -25.32
CA GLN A 990 17.02 -43.32 -25.17
C GLN A 990 17.47 -43.25 -23.71
N LEU A 991 16.56 -43.08 -22.74
CA LEU A 991 16.89 -43.09 -21.31
C LEU A 991 17.42 -44.44 -20.80
N LYS A 992 17.23 -45.55 -21.52
CA LYS A 992 17.89 -46.84 -21.19
C LYS A 992 19.42 -46.76 -21.29
N LYS A 993 19.95 -45.83 -22.09
CA LYS A 993 21.41 -45.61 -22.22
C LYS A 993 22.04 -45.04 -20.94
N LEU A 994 21.23 -44.51 -20.02
CA LEU A 994 21.70 -43.97 -18.73
C LEU A 994 22.36 -45.02 -17.83
N ASP A 995 22.10 -46.31 -18.05
CA ASP A 995 22.72 -47.39 -17.28
C ASP A 995 24.26 -47.40 -17.40
N CYS A 996 24.81 -46.85 -18.48
CA CYS A 996 26.25 -46.80 -18.75
C CYS A 996 26.96 -45.54 -18.21
N GLU A 997 26.23 -44.59 -17.63
CA GLU A 997 26.77 -43.27 -17.22
C GLU A 997 27.27 -43.21 -15.77
N ARG A 998 27.84 -42.07 -15.35
CA ARG A 998 28.38 -41.88 -13.99
C ARG A 998 27.28 -41.64 -12.94
N GLU A 999 27.49 -42.11 -11.72
CA GLU A 999 26.51 -42.00 -10.62
C GLU A 999 26.14 -40.55 -10.29
N GLU A 1000 27.13 -39.66 -10.23
CA GLU A 1000 26.91 -38.23 -9.99
C GLU A 1000 26.00 -37.59 -11.04
N LEU A 1001 26.14 -37.97 -12.32
CA LEU A 1001 25.31 -37.45 -13.42
C LEU A 1001 23.83 -37.78 -13.18
N LEU A 1002 23.53 -39.01 -12.73
CA LEU A 1002 22.16 -39.48 -12.50
C LEU A 1002 21.49 -38.71 -11.35
N VAL A 1003 22.22 -38.42 -10.27
CA VAL A 1003 21.71 -37.64 -9.14
C VAL A 1003 21.40 -36.19 -9.57
N PHE A 1004 22.28 -35.55 -10.33
CA PHE A 1004 22.02 -34.20 -10.86
C PHE A 1004 20.87 -34.19 -11.88
N LEU A 1005 20.77 -35.21 -12.74
CA LEU A 1005 19.69 -35.34 -13.71
C LEU A 1005 18.33 -35.49 -13.02
N PHE A 1006 18.28 -36.25 -11.92
CA PHE A 1006 17.08 -36.40 -11.11
C PHE A 1006 16.67 -35.07 -10.46
N PHE A 1007 17.62 -34.31 -9.91
CA PHE A 1007 17.36 -32.97 -9.39
C PHE A 1007 16.74 -32.02 -10.43
N PHE A 1008 17.34 -31.91 -11.63
CA PHE A 1008 16.79 -31.05 -12.69
C PHE A 1008 15.40 -31.51 -13.15
N SER A 1009 15.18 -32.84 -13.18
CA SER A 1009 13.87 -33.42 -13.51
C SER A 1009 12.80 -33.04 -12.47
N LEU A 1010 13.12 -33.10 -11.17
CA LEU A 1010 12.22 -32.65 -10.09
C LEU A 1010 11.87 -31.15 -10.21
N MET A 1011 12.85 -30.30 -10.51
CA MET A 1011 12.62 -28.87 -10.75
C MET A 1011 11.73 -28.65 -11.98
N GLY A 1012 11.88 -29.48 -13.01
CA GLY A 1012 11.04 -29.51 -14.20
C GLY A 1012 9.59 -29.89 -13.92
N LEU A 1013 9.38 -30.93 -13.12
CA LEU A 1013 8.06 -31.36 -12.66
C LEU A 1013 7.35 -30.21 -11.95
N LEU A 1014 7.99 -29.60 -10.95
CA LEU A 1014 7.43 -28.46 -10.23
C LEU A 1014 7.13 -27.26 -11.15
N SER A 1015 8.03 -26.96 -12.09
CA SER A 1015 7.82 -25.88 -13.06
C SER A 1015 6.60 -26.12 -13.98
N SER A 1016 6.37 -27.38 -14.39
CA SER A 1016 5.22 -27.74 -15.23
C SER A 1016 3.87 -27.57 -14.51
N HIS A 1017 3.87 -27.70 -13.18
CA HIS A 1017 2.69 -27.45 -12.34
C HIS A 1017 2.44 -25.97 -12.08
N LEU A 1018 3.50 -25.16 -11.98
CA LEU A 1018 3.40 -23.71 -11.75
C LEU A 1018 3.13 -22.90 -13.04
N THR A 1019 3.58 -23.39 -14.19
CA THR A 1019 3.45 -22.71 -15.50
C THR A 1019 2.72 -23.59 -16.52
N PRO A 1020 1.38 -23.48 -16.63
CA PRO A 1020 0.56 -24.37 -17.47
C PRO A 1020 0.81 -24.22 -18.98
N ASN A 1021 1.49 -23.15 -19.42
CA ASN A 1021 1.88 -22.92 -20.82
C ASN A 1021 3.23 -23.54 -21.21
N SER A 1022 3.89 -24.30 -20.31
CA SER A 1022 5.15 -24.95 -20.64
C SER A 1022 4.94 -26.07 -21.68
N ALA A 1023 5.86 -26.20 -22.65
CA ALA A 1023 5.76 -27.15 -23.77
C ALA A 1023 5.71 -28.64 -23.35
N LEU A 1024 5.95 -28.95 -22.07
CA LEU A 1024 5.94 -30.28 -21.49
C LEU A 1024 4.79 -30.37 -20.47
N GLY A 1025 3.76 -31.16 -20.76
CA GLY A 1025 2.66 -31.38 -19.83
C GLY A 1025 3.13 -32.04 -18.51
N PRO A 1026 2.43 -31.85 -17.38
CA PRO A 1026 2.85 -32.38 -16.07
C PRO A 1026 3.10 -33.89 -16.06
N LEU A 1027 2.29 -34.65 -16.80
CA LEU A 1027 2.44 -36.11 -16.97
C LEU A 1027 3.79 -36.50 -17.57
N LYS A 1028 4.26 -35.77 -18.59
CA LYS A 1028 5.54 -36.03 -19.25
C LYS A 1028 6.73 -35.76 -18.32
N ALA A 1029 6.64 -34.68 -17.54
CA ALA A 1029 7.68 -34.35 -16.57
C ALA A 1029 7.77 -35.44 -15.48
N LEU A 1030 6.62 -35.99 -15.08
CA LEU A 1030 6.54 -37.09 -14.12
C LEU A 1030 7.12 -38.40 -14.71
N ASP A 1031 6.85 -38.72 -15.97
CA ASP A 1031 7.42 -39.89 -16.66
C ASP A 1031 8.94 -39.84 -16.77
N VAL A 1032 9.51 -38.66 -17.05
CA VAL A 1032 10.97 -38.46 -17.08
C VAL A 1032 11.56 -38.63 -15.67
N CYS A 1033 10.95 -38.03 -14.64
CA CYS A 1033 11.38 -38.21 -13.25
C CYS A 1033 11.35 -39.68 -12.83
N ALA A 1034 10.28 -40.39 -13.20
CA ALA A 1034 10.09 -41.80 -12.92
C ALA A 1034 11.16 -42.69 -13.56
N ALA A 1035 11.48 -42.46 -14.84
CA ALA A 1035 12.48 -43.23 -15.56
C ALA A 1035 13.89 -43.06 -14.98
N VAL A 1036 14.24 -41.85 -14.54
CA VAL A 1036 15.53 -41.58 -13.88
C VAL A 1036 15.57 -42.22 -12.48
N LEU A 1037 14.47 -42.15 -11.73
CA LEU A 1037 14.35 -42.81 -10.43
C LEU A 1037 14.51 -44.34 -10.54
N GLU A 1038 13.89 -44.97 -11.54
CA GLU A 1038 14.02 -46.41 -11.81
C GLU A 1038 15.49 -46.82 -12.06
N CYS A 1039 16.26 -45.99 -12.77
CA CYS A 1039 17.68 -46.23 -13.01
C CYS A 1039 18.52 -46.09 -11.72
N LEU A 1040 18.24 -45.07 -10.90
CA LEU A 1040 18.89 -44.87 -9.60
C LEU A 1040 18.63 -46.04 -8.64
N GLU A 1041 17.39 -46.53 -8.57
CA GLU A 1041 17.01 -47.66 -7.72
C GLU A 1041 17.62 -48.98 -8.20
N LYS A 1042 17.67 -49.23 -9.52
CA LYS A 1042 18.38 -50.40 -10.09
C LYS A 1042 19.86 -50.43 -9.73
N ARG A 1043 20.52 -49.27 -9.75
CA ARG A 1043 21.95 -49.12 -9.43
C ARG A 1043 22.25 -48.98 -7.94
N LYS A 1044 21.23 -48.91 -7.08
CA LYS A 1044 21.37 -48.74 -5.62
C LYS A 1044 22.10 -47.45 -5.22
N ILE A 1045 21.84 -46.36 -5.94
CA ILE A 1045 22.41 -45.03 -5.65
C ILE A 1045 21.43 -44.28 -4.74
N SER A 1046 21.91 -43.73 -3.62
CA SER A 1046 21.04 -42.95 -2.71
C SER A 1046 20.72 -41.57 -3.30
N TRP A 1047 19.44 -41.24 -3.35
CA TRP A 1047 18.89 -39.99 -3.91
C TRP A 1047 18.19 -39.12 -2.84
N LEU A 1048 18.04 -39.64 -1.61
CA LEU A 1048 17.30 -38.99 -0.53
C LEU A 1048 17.91 -37.65 -0.07
N ALA A 1049 19.22 -37.48 -0.24
CA ALA A 1049 19.93 -36.24 0.10
C ALA A 1049 19.37 -35.00 -0.63
N LEU A 1050 18.72 -35.17 -1.79
CA LEU A 1050 18.09 -34.09 -2.54
C LEU A 1050 16.87 -33.46 -1.85
N PHE A 1051 16.24 -34.19 -0.92
CA PHE A 1051 15.10 -33.71 -0.14
C PHE A 1051 15.50 -33.12 1.22
N GLN A 1052 16.77 -33.27 1.62
CA GLN A 1052 17.35 -32.72 2.85
C GLN A 1052 18.48 -31.73 2.54
N LEU A 1053 18.26 -30.83 1.59
CA LEU A 1053 19.25 -29.82 1.22
C LEU A 1053 19.42 -28.80 2.36
N THR A 1054 20.54 -28.88 3.08
CA THR A 1054 20.99 -27.88 4.07
C THR A 1054 22.30 -27.23 3.61
N GLU A 1055 22.57 -26.01 4.08
CA GLU A 1055 23.83 -25.30 3.77
C GLU A 1055 25.07 -25.90 4.48
N SER A 1056 24.88 -26.80 5.45
CA SER A 1056 25.92 -27.14 6.43
C SER A 1056 26.90 -28.25 6.03
N ASP A 1057 26.55 -29.23 5.17
CA ASP A 1057 27.29 -30.51 5.22
C ASP A 1057 27.81 -31.11 3.90
N THR A 1058 27.46 -30.60 2.71
CA THR A 1058 28.03 -31.13 1.45
C THR A 1058 28.23 -30.07 0.36
N ARG A 1059 29.38 -30.13 -0.35
CA ARG A 1059 29.64 -29.30 -1.57
C ARG A 1059 28.52 -29.41 -2.61
N LEU A 1060 27.85 -30.57 -2.66
CA LEU A 1060 26.75 -30.86 -3.57
C LEU A 1060 25.46 -30.12 -3.17
N GLY A 1061 25.10 -30.14 -1.88
CA GLY A 1061 23.91 -29.46 -1.36
C GLY A 1061 23.93 -27.95 -1.58
N CYS A 1062 25.08 -27.31 -1.31
CA CYS A 1062 25.24 -25.86 -1.53
C CYS A 1062 25.14 -25.47 -3.02
N LEU A 1063 25.61 -26.32 -3.94
CA LEU A 1063 25.52 -26.07 -5.38
C LEU A 1063 24.08 -26.16 -5.86
N LEU A 1064 23.34 -27.18 -5.41
CA LEU A 1064 21.95 -27.41 -5.79
C LEU A 1064 20.99 -26.34 -5.24
N LEU A 1065 21.18 -25.92 -3.98
CA LEU A 1065 20.41 -24.84 -3.36
C LEU A 1065 20.57 -23.49 -4.08
N ARG A 1066 21.76 -23.23 -4.65
CA ARG A 1066 22.01 -22.01 -5.43
C ARG A 1066 21.33 -22.01 -6.79
N VAL A 1067 20.96 -23.19 -7.32
CA VAL A 1067 20.23 -23.32 -8.60
C VAL A 1067 18.72 -23.35 -8.38
N ALA A 1068 18.24 -23.95 -7.29
CA ALA A 1068 16.81 -24.08 -7.00
C ALA A 1068 16.18 -22.73 -6.61
N PRO A 1069 15.09 -22.29 -7.28
CA PRO A 1069 14.27 -21.19 -6.79
C PRO A 1069 13.68 -21.52 -5.41
N ASP A 1070 13.48 -20.50 -4.56
CA ASP A 1070 12.95 -20.70 -3.21
C ASP A 1070 11.53 -21.26 -3.23
N GLN A 1071 10.72 -20.88 -4.22
CA GLN A 1071 9.37 -21.41 -4.42
C GLN A 1071 9.40 -22.92 -4.74
N HIS A 1072 10.33 -23.37 -5.59
CA HIS A 1072 10.48 -24.78 -5.95
C HIS A 1072 11.04 -25.60 -4.78
N SER A 1073 12.01 -25.05 -4.05
CA SER A 1073 12.55 -25.67 -2.83
C SER A 1073 11.45 -25.87 -1.77
N ARG A 1074 10.54 -24.90 -1.62
CA ARG A 1074 9.36 -25.02 -0.74
C ARG A 1074 8.39 -26.09 -1.22
N LEU A 1075 8.23 -26.29 -2.53
CA LEU A 1075 7.31 -27.27 -3.12
C LEU A 1075 7.91 -28.67 -3.30
N LEU A 1076 9.17 -28.92 -2.90
CA LEU A 1076 9.78 -30.25 -2.90
C LEU A 1076 8.91 -31.36 -2.24
N PRO A 1077 8.19 -31.11 -1.13
CA PRO A 1077 7.28 -32.11 -0.55
C PRO A 1077 6.19 -32.58 -1.51
N PHE A 1078 5.68 -31.68 -2.35
CA PHE A 1078 4.67 -32.00 -3.35
C PHE A 1078 5.25 -32.92 -4.44
N ALA A 1079 6.45 -32.63 -4.93
CA ALA A 1079 7.14 -33.49 -5.90
C ALA A 1079 7.45 -34.88 -5.33
N PHE A 1080 7.93 -34.96 -4.07
CA PHE A 1080 8.23 -36.22 -3.40
C PHE A 1080 7.01 -37.15 -3.37
N TYR A 1081 5.86 -36.64 -2.92
CA TYR A 1081 4.64 -37.44 -2.83
C TYR A 1081 3.95 -37.67 -4.18
N SER A 1082 4.27 -36.88 -5.21
CA SER A 1082 3.77 -37.13 -6.57
C SER A 1082 4.41 -38.38 -7.20
N LEU A 1083 5.61 -38.76 -6.75
CA LEU A 1083 6.35 -39.95 -7.22
C LEU A 1083 5.99 -41.24 -6.45
N LEU A 1084 4.98 -41.20 -5.56
CA LEU A 1084 4.60 -42.34 -4.71
C LEU A 1084 4.36 -43.65 -5.48
N SER A 1085 3.74 -43.59 -6.67
CA SER A 1085 3.45 -44.76 -7.49
C SER A 1085 4.69 -45.45 -8.07
N ASN A 1086 5.86 -44.81 -7.97
CA ASN A 1086 7.08 -45.21 -8.63
C ASN A 1086 8.15 -45.71 -7.65
N PHE A 1087 7.91 -45.64 -6.35
CA PHE A 1087 8.80 -46.22 -5.34
C PHE A 1087 8.67 -47.74 -5.30
N HIS A 1088 9.78 -48.48 -5.44
CA HIS A 1088 9.80 -49.91 -5.18
C HIS A 1088 9.81 -50.18 -3.65
N GLU A 1089 8.90 -51.02 -3.15
CA GLU A 1089 8.78 -51.33 -1.70
C GLU A 1089 10.10 -51.83 -1.07
N ASP A 1090 10.96 -52.48 -1.86
CA ASP A 1090 12.26 -53.01 -1.43
C ASP A 1090 13.37 -51.95 -1.28
N ALA A 1091 13.21 -50.76 -1.87
CA ALA A 1091 14.16 -49.65 -1.78
C ALA A 1091 13.91 -48.81 -0.51
N ALA A 1092 12.64 -48.53 -0.20
CA ALA A 1092 12.21 -47.79 1.01
C ALA A 1092 12.58 -48.50 2.32
N MET A 1093 12.72 -49.83 2.28
CA MET A 1093 13.09 -50.67 3.42
C MET A 1093 14.60 -50.79 3.64
N ARG A 1094 15.41 -50.37 2.67
CA ARG A 1094 16.87 -50.58 2.64
C ARG A 1094 17.68 -49.37 3.11
N GLU A 1095 17.16 -48.15 2.95
CA GLU A 1095 17.84 -46.91 3.38
C GLU A 1095 17.35 -46.44 4.76
N GLU A 1096 18.27 -46.31 5.72
CA GLU A 1096 17.96 -45.93 7.11
C GLU A 1096 17.32 -44.53 7.22
N ALA A 1097 17.67 -43.61 6.31
CA ALA A 1097 17.20 -42.22 6.29
C ALA A 1097 15.79 -42.03 5.68
N PHE A 1098 15.27 -43.02 4.93
CA PHE A 1098 14.03 -42.88 4.13
C PHE A 1098 12.82 -42.48 4.98
N LEU A 1099 12.62 -43.15 6.12
CA LEU A 1099 11.49 -42.89 7.01
C LEU A 1099 11.53 -41.46 7.58
N CYS A 1100 12.72 -40.94 7.88
CA CYS A 1100 12.90 -39.61 8.43
C CYS A 1100 12.63 -38.51 7.39
N VAL A 1101 13.14 -38.69 6.17
CA VAL A 1101 12.89 -37.81 5.03
C VAL A 1101 11.39 -37.76 4.70
N ALA A 1102 10.73 -38.92 4.65
CA ALA A 1102 9.30 -38.99 4.32
C ALA A 1102 8.44 -38.27 5.36
N VAL A 1103 8.74 -38.43 6.66
CA VAL A 1103 8.04 -37.72 7.74
C VAL A 1103 8.27 -36.21 7.68
N ASP A 1104 9.51 -35.75 7.46
CA ASP A 1104 9.83 -34.32 7.30
C ASP A 1104 9.10 -33.71 6.10
N MET A 1105 9.12 -34.38 4.94
CA MET A 1105 8.37 -33.94 3.76
C MET A 1105 6.87 -33.89 4.02
N TYR A 1106 6.29 -34.83 4.77
CA TYR A 1106 4.86 -34.79 5.10
C TYR A 1106 4.50 -33.59 5.96
N LEU A 1107 5.31 -33.28 6.97
CA LEU A 1107 5.10 -32.12 7.84
C LEU A 1107 5.17 -30.81 7.05
N LYS A 1108 6.16 -30.68 6.16
CA LYS A 1108 6.30 -29.53 5.24
C LYS A 1108 5.11 -29.45 4.26
N LEU A 1109 4.62 -30.58 3.74
CA LEU A 1109 3.44 -30.61 2.87
C LEU A 1109 2.17 -30.08 3.58
N VAL A 1110 1.96 -30.47 4.83
CA VAL A 1110 0.82 -29.99 5.63
C VAL A 1110 0.95 -28.49 5.92
N GLN A 1111 2.16 -28.00 6.23
CA GLN A 1111 2.41 -26.57 6.44
C GLN A 1111 2.09 -25.72 5.20
N LEU A 1112 2.45 -26.18 4.00
CA LEU A 1112 2.12 -25.49 2.74
C LEU A 1112 0.60 -25.36 2.53
N PHE A 1113 -0.16 -26.39 2.90
CA PHE A 1113 -1.61 -26.39 2.78
C PHE A 1113 -2.27 -25.43 3.78
N VAL A 1114 -1.81 -25.43 5.03
CA VAL A 1114 -2.31 -24.54 6.09
C VAL A 1114 -1.99 -23.07 5.80
N ALA A 1115 -0.86 -22.79 5.14
CA ALA A 1115 -0.46 -21.43 4.74
C ALA A 1115 -1.25 -20.87 3.54
N GLY A 1116 -2.03 -21.69 2.82
CA GLY A 1116 -2.86 -21.22 1.70
C GLY A 1116 -2.11 -20.95 0.38
N ASP A 1117 -0.91 -21.51 0.21
CA ASP A 1117 -0.06 -21.33 -0.98
C ASP A 1117 -0.38 -22.29 -2.15
N THR A 1118 -1.29 -23.25 -1.94
CA THR A 1118 -1.65 -24.30 -2.91
C THR A 1118 -2.49 -23.83 -4.10
N SER A 1119 -3.01 -22.59 -4.09
CA SER A 1119 -3.75 -22.01 -5.22
C SER A 1119 -2.89 -21.79 -6.48
N THR A 1120 -1.56 -21.91 -6.36
CA THR A 1120 -0.61 -21.75 -7.48
C THR A 1120 -0.38 -23.03 -8.30
N VAL A 1121 -0.86 -24.18 -7.81
CA VAL A 1121 -0.61 -25.52 -8.39
C VAL A 1121 -1.88 -26.10 -9.06
N SER A 1122 -3.03 -25.47 -8.88
CA SER A 1122 -4.28 -25.83 -9.56
C SER A 1122 -4.27 -25.39 -11.04
N PRO A 1123 -4.62 -26.28 -12.00
CA PRO A 1123 -4.58 -25.95 -13.43
C PRO A 1123 -5.63 -24.89 -13.82
N PRO A 1124 -5.35 -23.98 -14.76
CA PRO A 1124 -6.34 -23.05 -15.28
C PRO A 1124 -7.36 -23.79 -16.16
N ALA A 1125 -8.64 -23.58 -15.88
CA ALA A 1125 -9.73 -24.23 -16.59
C ALA A 1125 -9.87 -23.67 -18.02
N GLY A 1126 -9.29 -24.37 -18.99
CA GLY A 1126 -9.42 -24.04 -20.41
C GLY A 1126 -9.15 -25.18 -21.41
N ARG A 1127 -8.73 -26.38 -20.98
CA ARG A 1127 -8.53 -27.52 -21.90
C ARG A 1127 -9.05 -28.84 -21.33
N SER A 1128 -10.04 -29.38 -22.07
CA SER A 1128 -10.52 -30.76 -22.21
C SER A 1128 -10.82 -31.62 -20.95
N LEU A 1129 -12.02 -32.21 -21.01
CA LEU A 1129 -12.65 -33.17 -20.10
C LEU A 1129 -11.85 -34.47 -19.81
N GLU A 1130 -10.61 -34.62 -20.28
CA GLU A 1130 -9.88 -35.90 -20.25
C GLU A 1130 -8.81 -36.01 -19.15
N LEU A 1131 -8.50 -34.93 -18.43
CA LEU A 1131 -7.47 -34.89 -17.36
C LEU A 1131 -8.04 -35.03 -15.94
N GLN A 1132 -9.24 -35.58 -15.79
CA GLN A 1132 -9.97 -35.70 -14.51
C GLN A 1132 -9.40 -36.74 -13.52
N GLY A 1133 -8.23 -37.33 -13.82
CA GLY A 1133 -7.60 -38.38 -13.02
C GLY A 1133 -6.52 -37.92 -12.03
N GLN A 1134 -6.12 -36.65 -12.03
CA GLN A 1134 -5.08 -36.14 -11.11
C GLN A 1134 -5.71 -35.38 -9.93
N GLY A 1135 -5.50 -35.97 -8.74
CA GLY A 1135 -6.19 -35.61 -7.51
C GLY A 1135 -5.85 -34.23 -6.97
N ASP A 1136 -6.83 -33.68 -6.26
CA ASP A 1136 -6.77 -32.47 -5.45
C ASP A 1136 -5.49 -32.46 -4.57
N PRO A 1137 -4.82 -31.34 -4.30
CA PRO A 1137 -3.79 -31.26 -3.25
C PRO A 1137 -4.22 -31.92 -1.92
N VAL A 1138 -5.52 -31.96 -1.61
CA VAL A 1138 -6.09 -32.72 -0.47
C VAL A 1138 -5.98 -34.24 -0.66
N ASP A 1139 -6.15 -34.74 -1.89
CA ASP A 1139 -5.97 -36.16 -2.22
C ASP A 1139 -4.51 -36.60 -2.05
N LEU A 1140 -3.55 -35.72 -2.40
CA LEU A 1140 -2.12 -36.01 -2.23
C LEU A 1140 -1.74 -36.16 -0.76
N ILE A 1141 -2.24 -35.29 0.12
CA ILE A 1141 -2.05 -35.39 1.58
C ILE A 1141 -2.63 -36.71 2.11
N THR A 1142 -3.80 -37.10 1.60
CA THR A 1142 -4.46 -38.35 1.99
C THR A 1142 -3.65 -39.58 1.55
N LYS A 1143 -3.14 -39.58 0.32
CA LYS A 1143 -2.25 -40.64 -0.20
C LYS A 1143 -0.93 -40.71 0.57
N ALA A 1144 -0.31 -39.57 0.84
CA ALA A 1144 0.91 -39.47 1.64
C ALA A 1144 0.72 -40.03 3.05
N ARG A 1145 -0.40 -39.69 3.70
CA ARG A 1145 -0.77 -40.23 5.00
C ARG A 1145 -0.94 -41.75 4.95
N LEU A 1146 -1.69 -42.28 3.99
CA LEU A 1146 -1.90 -43.73 3.86
C LEU A 1146 -0.60 -44.48 3.63
N PHE A 1147 0.30 -43.95 2.79
CA PHE A 1147 1.62 -44.52 2.54
C PHE A 1147 2.46 -44.60 3.83
N LEU A 1148 2.56 -43.50 4.59
CA LEU A 1148 3.30 -43.50 5.86
C LEU A 1148 2.73 -44.50 6.88
N LEU A 1149 1.39 -44.63 6.94
CA LEU A 1149 0.74 -45.58 7.84
C LEU A 1149 1.04 -47.05 7.49
N GLN A 1150 1.29 -47.35 6.22
CA GLN A 1150 1.68 -48.69 5.76
C GLN A 1150 3.18 -48.97 5.92
N LEU A 1151 4.02 -47.93 5.83
CA LEU A 1151 5.48 -48.03 5.90
C LEU A 1151 6.00 -48.15 7.33
N ILE A 1152 5.49 -47.34 8.27
CA ILE A 1152 5.93 -47.29 9.68
C ILE A 1152 6.00 -48.67 10.36
N PRO A 1153 5.01 -49.57 10.22
CA PRO A 1153 5.04 -50.89 10.86
C PRO A 1153 6.09 -51.85 10.29
N ARG A 1154 6.60 -51.58 9.08
CA ARG A 1154 7.53 -52.46 8.36
C ARG A 1154 9.00 -52.08 8.60
N CYS A 1155 9.30 -50.85 9.00
CA CYS A 1155 10.68 -50.37 9.18
C CYS A 1155 11.39 -50.92 10.44
N PRO A 1156 12.71 -51.15 10.40
CA PRO A 1156 13.50 -51.62 11.55
C PRO A 1156 13.62 -50.57 12.68
N LYS A 1157 13.71 -51.03 13.93
CA LYS A 1157 13.75 -50.19 15.15
C LYS A 1157 14.86 -49.11 15.16
N LYS A 1158 15.94 -49.29 14.39
CA LYS A 1158 17.05 -48.33 14.26
C LYS A 1158 16.66 -47.06 13.50
N ASN A 1159 15.66 -47.11 12.60
CA ASN A 1159 15.25 -45.94 11.80
C ASN A 1159 14.42 -44.92 12.61
N PHE A 1160 14.05 -45.23 13.85
CA PHE A 1160 13.20 -44.39 14.69
C PHE A 1160 13.97 -43.42 15.60
N SER A 1161 15.30 -43.58 15.76
CA SER A 1161 16.12 -42.69 16.60
C SER A 1161 16.22 -41.26 16.05
N HIS A 1162 16.13 -41.10 14.73
CA HIS A 1162 16.20 -39.79 14.07
C HIS A 1162 14.83 -39.08 14.00
N ILE A 1163 13.72 -39.79 14.22
CA ILE A 1163 12.35 -39.20 14.21
C ILE A 1163 12.12 -38.30 15.42
N THR A 1164 12.70 -38.66 16.58
CA THR A 1164 12.59 -37.89 17.82
C THR A 1164 13.17 -36.46 17.70
N GLU A 1165 14.20 -36.28 16.87
CA GLU A 1165 14.87 -35.00 16.62
C GLU A 1165 14.08 -34.08 15.65
N VAL A 1166 13.38 -34.69 14.69
CA VAL A 1166 12.46 -33.99 13.77
C VAL A 1166 11.18 -33.55 14.49
N MET A 1167 10.69 -34.36 15.44
CA MET A 1167 9.52 -34.01 16.25
C MET A 1167 9.78 -32.92 17.29
N SER A 1168 11.02 -32.75 17.78
CA SER A 1168 11.39 -31.72 18.76
C SER A 1168 11.61 -30.33 18.16
N SER A 1169 11.90 -30.24 16.85
CA SER A 1169 12.11 -28.98 16.12
C SER A 1169 10.82 -28.36 15.55
N CYS A 1170 9.67 -29.02 15.70
CA CYS A 1170 8.38 -28.52 15.24
C CYS A 1170 7.72 -27.51 16.22
N PRO A 1171 7.08 -26.43 15.73
CA PRO A 1171 6.33 -25.50 16.57
C PRO A 1171 5.09 -26.18 17.22
N PRO A 1172 4.60 -25.65 18.37
CA PRO A 1172 3.68 -26.34 19.30
C PRO A 1172 2.27 -26.66 18.76
N TRP A 1173 1.94 -26.28 17.53
CA TRP A 1173 0.67 -26.56 16.87
C TRP A 1173 0.34 -28.06 16.75
N GLY A 1174 1.36 -28.93 16.86
CA GLY A 1174 1.19 -30.38 16.92
C GLY A 1174 0.79 -30.97 18.28
N ARG A 1175 0.77 -30.18 19.37
CA ARG A 1175 0.39 -30.70 20.71
C ARG A 1175 -1.08 -30.49 21.08
N GLU A 1176 -1.74 -29.46 20.55
CA GLU A 1176 -3.09 -29.09 21.00
C GLU A 1176 -4.24 -29.59 20.11
N ASN A 1177 -3.98 -29.95 18.85
CA ASN A 1177 -4.95 -30.67 17.99
C ASN A 1177 -4.74 -32.19 18.07
N SER A 1178 -4.85 -32.75 19.27
CA SER A 1178 -4.80 -34.20 19.50
C SER A 1178 -6.07 -34.92 19.03
N GLN A 1179 -6.27 -34.93 17.71
CA GLN A 1179 -6.67 -36.14 17.00
C GLN A 1179 -5.52 -36.56 16.08
N LEU A 1180 -4.37 -36.85 16.68
CA LEU A 1180 -3.38 -37.72 16.04
C LEU A 1180 -4.06 -39.09 15.85
N PRO A 1181 -4.17 -39.61 14.62
CA PRO A 1181 -4.75 -40.93 14.39
C PRO A 1181 -3.87 -41.99 15.07
N GLY A 1182 -4.50 -43.06 15.56
CA GLY A 1182 -3.91 -44.12 16.41
C GLY A 1182 -2.55 -44.76 16.03
N PRO A 1183 -1.99 -44.63 14.81
CA PRO A 1183 -0.64 -45.12 14.51
C PRO A 1183 0.51 -44.35 15.18
N TRP A 1184 0.35 -43.04 15.46
CA TRP A 1184 1.40 -42.23 16.11
C TRP A 1184 1.49 -42.47 17.63
N ALA A 1185 0.39 -42.90 18.26
CA ALA A 1185 0.38 -43.33 19.65
C ALA A 1185 1.11 -44.67 19.86
N ARG A 1186 1.15 -45.55 18.85
CA ARG A 1186 1.92 -46.82 18.92
C ARG A 1186 3.43 -46.60 18.84
N LEU A 1187 3.87 -45.57 18.11
CA LEU A 1187 5.26 -45.12 18.07
C LEU A 1187 5.76 -44.71 19.46
N ALA A 1188 4.98 -43.90 20.19
CA ALA A 1188 5.27 -43.53 21.58
C ALA A 1188 5.20 -44.74 22.54
N GLY A 1189 4.28 -45.69 22.33
CA GLY A 1189 4.13 -46.89 23.16
C GLY A 1189 5.21 -47.97 22.95
N SER A 1190 5.88 -47.99 21.80
CA SER A 1190 6.96 -48.96 21.52
C SER A 1190 8.35 -48.55 22.02
N MET A 1191 8.49 -47.32 22.51
CA MET A 1191 9.75 -46.73 23.01
C MET A 1191 9.96 -46.87 24.53
N THR A 1192 9.04 -47.51 25.26
CA THR A 1192 9.24 -47.84 26.68
C THR A 1192 10.04 -49.15 26.84
N PRO A 1193 11.24 -49.14 27.45
CA PRO A 1193 11.91 -50.37 27.82
C PRO A 1193 11.15 -51.00 29.00
N LEU A 1194 10.68 -52.24 28.82
CA LEU A 1194 10.14 -53.03 29.91
C LEU A 1194 11.26 -53.45 30.88
N SER A 1195 10.94 -53.29 32.16
CA SER A 1195 11.55 -53.87 33.37
C SER A 1195 12.90 -53.33 33.86
N CYS A 1196 12.84 -52.46 34.87
CA CYS A 1196 13.62 -52.62 36.10
C CYS A 1196 12.66 -52.49 37.30
N GLN A 1197 12.22 -53.64 37.83
CA GLN A 1197 11.81 -53.70 39.24
C GLN A 1197 13.10 -53.64 40.06
N HIS A 1198 13.29 -52.58 40.86
CA HIS A 1198 14.26 -52.60 41.94
C HIS A 1198 13.51 -52.58 43.28
N PRO A 1199 13.94 -53.39 44.26
CA PRO A 1199 13.33 -53.44 45.57
C PRO A 1199 13.83 -52.27 46.42
N SER A 1200 12.96 -51.78 47.30
CA SER A 1200 13.30 -50.84 48.36
C SER A 1200 14.43 -51.39 49.24
N PRO A 1201 15.27 -50.50 49.80
CA PRO A 1201 15.10 -50.24 51.22
C PRO A 1201 15.25 -48.76 51.64
N VAL A 1202 14.47 -48.46 52.67
CA VAL A 1202 14.62 -47.54 53.82
C VAL A 1202 15.87 -46.64 53.87
N GLY A 1203 15.61 -45.36 54.14
CA GLY A 1203 16.57 -44.34 54.58
C GLY A 1203 16.01 -42.94 54.40
#